data_AF-A0A3Q3A9N5-F1
#
_entry.id   AF-A0A3Q3A9N5-F1
#
_cell.length_a   1.000
_cell.length_b   1.000
_cell.length_c   1.000
_cell.angle_alpha   90.00
_cell.angle_beta   90.00
_cell.angle_gamma   90.00
#
_symmetry.space_group_name_H-M   'P 1'
#
loop_
_entity.id
_entity.type
_entity.pdbx_description
1 polymer ?
#
loop_
_entity_poly.entity_id
_entity_poly.type
_entity_poly.pdbx_seq_one_letter_code
_entity_poly.pdbx_strand_id
1 'polypeptide(L)'
;MSTRALRRLRGKQRGQEALDLGDLGESPEEQAEAETEEEQLDSATVSPPSNSKGRKGKKNKAQKNISNIYELICDADNEVEKISPDEEAEKPEKNKASGTGKNNNKDSGNLDQNHEDVSTKSGVKKKKKKKKTKVTSEDGQGEEPENIDLLLENLEQSKSLSLQSEDCGGCNRKSVLHVEHRNLNPETELKRYFGARAVLGDQRPRQRNRHFHRSTWMTSPKDSWPRFSRPGISMTLLESKNGLQYFTFEHGRDYQQVQFKFLDAVESMDPNNIVALLQLNPYHIDSLLQLSDVCRIQEDQEMARDLIERALYSFECAFHPLFSLTSGTSRLDYLRPENRALYLALYKHMMFLEKRGCPRTALEFCKLILSLDPDSDPLCMLLLIDFLMLRSREYKSLLQLYQDWEEYRNLSQLPNFAFSCALCHFHLSQQEDLEPEETDKYKQKADQMLQSALIMFPGVLMPLLDLCTVQPDAAVSSHNFFGPKSQIGQPPALAELTALYVGRTYSLWREAVVMLWLEESVKEVLSRVDVKDPYVEECQNKRKQRYQSAPRNIHRHVILSEIKEATSTLPLEVTTQPVMGFDPLPPLDSVTSYTRPERQNVGASNESTLSLFIRSLMPNFNLQGGARQEDEMEVARAGQELNQEVNRLMAAMRDMLANIRFQEPPREDNPYRDDEEWD
;
A
#
# COMPACT_ATOMS: atom_id res chain seq x y z
N MET A 1 -17.88 20.33 33.68
CA MET A 1 -18.70 19.37 32.89
C MET A 1 -19.11 19.99 31.56
N SER A 2 -19.11 19.23 30.46
CA SER A 2 -19.48 19.74 29.13
C SER A 2 -20.97 20.08 29.00
N THR A 3 -21.28 21.14 28.23
CA THR A 3 -22.64 21.53 27.79
C THR A 3 -23.43 20.38 27.15
N ARG A 4 -22.73 19.40 26.55
CA ARG A 4 -23.31 18.19 25.95
C ARG A 4 -24.00 17.27 26.98
N ALA A 5 -23.53 17.27 28.24
CA ALA A 5 -24.16 16.52 29.33
C ALA A 5 -25.46 17.20 29.80
N LEU A 6 -25.45 18.53 29.92
CA LEU A 6 -26.61 19.34 30.31
C LEU A 6 -27.79 19.19 29.35
N ARG A 7 -27.54 19.10 28.04
CA ARG A 7 -28.60 18.85 27.04
C ARG A 7 -29.24 17.48 27.18
N ARG A 8 -28.49 16.43 27.55
CA ARG A 8 -29.05 15.08 27.81
C ARG A 8 -29.91 15.02 29.07
N LEU A 9 -29.52 15.71 30.15
CA LEU A 9 -30.31 15.77 31.39
C LEU A 9 -31.65 16.53 31.25
N ARG A 10 -31.82 17.36 30.21
CA ARG A 10 -33.07 18.08 29.92
C ARG A 10 -34.00 17.39 28.92
N GLY A 11 -33.74 16.15 28.52
CA GLY A 11 -34.70 15.29 27.80
C GLY A 11 -35.12 15.70 26.39
N LYS A 12 -34.62 16.82 25.83
CA LYS A 12 -34.97 17.26 24.48
C LYS A 12 -34.34 16.35 23.41
N GLN A 13 -35.20 15.74 22.59
CA GLN A 13 -34.81 15.10 21.32
C GLN A 13 -34.46 16.16 20.25
N ARG A 14 -33.90 15.72 19.12
CA ARG A 14 -33.27 16.61 18.11
C ARG A 14 -34.13 16.71 16.85
N GLY A 15 -34.50 17.93 16.46
CA GLY A 15 -34.77 18.28 15.06
C GLY A 15 -36.21 18.12 14.55
N GLN A 16 -37.16 18.81 15.18
CA GLN A 16 -38.37 19.30 14.52
C GLN A 16 -38.72 20.68 15.12
N GLU A 17 -38.35 21.73 14.40
CA GLU A 17 -38.83 23.10 14.62
C GLU A 17 -39.28 23.60 13.23
N ALA A 18 -40.47 24.17 13.14
CA ALA A 18 -41.08 24.58 11.87
C ALA A 18 -40.63 25.99 11.49
N LEU A 19 -40.47 26.25 10.20
CA LEU A 19 -40.33 27.61 9.67
C LEU A 19 -41.73 28.23 9.58
N ASP A 20 -41.96 29.28 10.36
CA ASP A 20 -43.14 30.13 10.25
C ASP A 20 -42.89 31.17 9.15
N LEU A 21 -43.92 31.53 8.39
CA LEU A 21 -43.76 32.26 7.13
C LEU A 21 -44.92 33.23 6.92
N GLY A 22 -44.73 34.44 7.42
CA GLY A 22 -45.73 35.50 7.36
C GLY A 22 -45.21 36.82 7.91
N ASP A 23 -44.53 37.59 7.06
CA ASP A 23 -44.95 38.97 6.89
C ASP A 23 -44.67 39.51 5.48
N LEU A 24 -45.46 40.53 5.15
CA LEU A 24 -45.62 41.29 3.91
C LEU A 24 -44.30 41.98 3.45
N GLY A 25 -44.08 42.35 2.18
CA GLY A 25 -44.92 42.25 0.98
C GLY A 25 -45.26 43.62 0.37
N GLU A 26 -44.59 44.02 -0.73
CA GLU A 26 -44.96 45.19 -1.56
C GLU A 26 -44.50 45.01 -3.03
N SER A 27 -44.93 45.91 -3.95
CA SER A 27 -45.15 45.60 -5.38
C SER A 27 -44.13 46.21 -6.40
N PRO A 28 -44.08 45.71 -7.66
CA PRO A 28 -43.15 46.14 -8.71
C PRO A 28 -43.76 46.99 -9.84
N GLU A 29 -42.92 47.75 -10.53
CA GLU A 29 -43.09 48.45 -11.83
C GLU A 29 -41.68 48.51 -12.50
N GLU A 30 -41.46 48.58 -13.82
CA GLU A 30 -42.36 48.83 -14.97
C GLU A 30 -41.78 48.20 -16.29
N GLN A 31 -42.61 48.12 -17.34
CA GLN A 31 -42.32 48.06 -18.81
C GLN A 31 -41.24 47.07 -19.35
N ALA A 32 -41.46 46.11 -20.27
CA ALA A 32 -42.37 45.91 -21.42
C ALA A 32 -41.91 46.52 -22.77
N GLU A 33 -41.62 45.64 -23.75
CA GLU A 33 -42.00 45.79 -25.17
C GLU A 33 -41.89 44.43 -25.90
N ALA A 34 -42.54 44.29 -27.06
CA ALA A 34 -42.60 43.06 -27.85
C ALA A 34 -42.92 43.34 -29.32
N GLU A 35 -42.38 42.54 -30.26
CA GLU A 35 -42.82 42.53 -31.66
C GLU A 35 -42.63 41.14 -32.30
N THR A 36 -43.34 40.88 -33.41
CA THR A 36 -43.70 39.50 -33.85
C THR A 36 -43.86 39.40 -35.37
N GLU A 37 -43.37 38.31 -35.98
CA GLU A 37 -43.73 37.72 -37.31
C GLU A 37 -42.98 36.35 -37.35
N GLU A 38 -43.55 35.14 -37.53
CA GLU A 38 -44.48 34.53 -38.53
C GLU A 38 -43.88 34.30 -39.93
N GLU A 39 -44.16 33.20 -40.66
CA GLU A 39 -44.90 31.93 -40.39
C GLU A 39 -43.95 30.81 -39.84
N GLN A 40 -44.03 29.47 -40.02
CA GLN A 40 -44.94 28.44 -40.63
C GLN A 40 -44.63 27.09 -39.90
N LEU A 41 -45.56 26.34 -39.28
CA LEU A 41 -46.53 25.34 -39.80
C LEU A 41 -45.92 24.20 -40.65
N ASP A 42 -46.23 22.91 -40.44
CA ASP A 42 -47.00 22.16 -39.40
C ASP A 42 -46.44 20.70 -39.36
N SER A 43 -46.76 19.68 -38.53
CA SER A 43 -47.90 19.29 -37.66
C SER A 43 -47.40 18.17 -36.68
N ALA A 44 -48.15 17.52 -35.75
CA ALA A 44 -49.59 17.48 -35.46
C ALA A 44 -49.88 17.13 -33.96
N THR A 45 -50.85 17.83 -33.36
CA THR A 45 -52.17 17.35 -32.87
C THR A 45 -52.40 15.85 -32.54
N VAL A 46 -53.20 15.43 -31.52
CA VAL A 46 -54.30 16.09 -30.75
C VAL A 46 -54.36 15.58 -29.28
N SER A 47 -54.94 16.37 -28.36
CA SER A 47 -55.45 15.96 -27.02
C SER A 47 -56.99 15.67 -27.10
N PRO A 48 -57.90 15.99 -26.13
CA PRO A 48 -57.93 16.06 -24.65
C PRO A 48 -59.10 15.11 -24.14
N PRO A 49 -60.03 15.38 -23.17
CA PRO A 49 -60.13 16.38 -22.07
C PRO A 49 -60.72 15.93 -20.68
N SER A 50 -60.64 16.86 -19.71
CA SER A 50 -61.69 17.25 -18.71
C SER A 50 -61.82 16.65 -17.27
N ASN A 51 -61.76 17.58 -16.31
CA ASN A 51 -62.62 17.80 -15.11
C ASN A 51 -63.08 16.65 -14.16
N SER A 52 -62.80 16.81 -12.85
CA SER A 52 -63.76 17.43 -11.88
C SER A 52 -63.33 17.25 -10.39
N LYS A 53 -64.23 17.51 -9.41
CA LYS A 53 -63.90 17.79 -7.99
C LYS A 53 -64.55 16.83 -6.97
N GLY A 54 -63.75 16.31 -6.02
CA GLY A 54 -64.03 16.50 -4.57
C GLY A 54 -64.51 15.35 -3.66
N ARG A 55 -64.39 15.64 -2.35
CA ARG A 55 -65.03 15.05 -1.14
C ARG A 55 -64.71 13.60 -0.66
N LYS A 56 -63.99 13.56 0.48
CA LYS A 56 -64.23 12.75 1.71
C LYS A 56 -64.91 11.36 1.58
N GLY A 57 -64.13 10.29 1.77
CA GLY A 57 -64.60 8.93 2.16
C GLY A 57 -63.87 8.44 3.43
N LYS A 58 -64.37 7.38 4.11
CA LYS A 58 -63.83 6.93 5.41
C LYS A 58 -63.90 5.39 5.57
N LYS A 59 -62.88 4.82 6.24
CA LYS A 59 -62.69 3.42 6.71
C LYS A 59 -62.03 2.41 5.74
N ASN A 60 -61.04 1.69 6.30
CA ASN A 60 -60.69 0.26 6.22
C ASN A 60 -60.75 -0.43 4.83
N LYS A 61 -59.70 -1.12 4.36
CA LYS A 61 -59.12 -2.34 4.96
C LYS A 61 -57.68 -2.59 4.44
N ALA A 62 -56.96 -3.54 5.04
CA ALA A 62 -55.54 -3.84 4.78
C ALA A 62 -55.20 -4.26 3.35
N GLN A 63 -53.96 -3.97 2.90
CA GLN A 63 -53.11 -4.99 2.26
C GLN A 63 -51.60 -4.66 2.27
N LYS A 64 -50.82 -5.59 1.72
CA LYS A 64 -49.36 -5.80 1.87
C LYS A 64 -48.47 -4.72 1.23
N ASN A 65 -47.20 -4.78 1.62
CA ASN A 65 -46.03 -4.26 0.91
C ASN A 65 -46.14 -4.34 -0.62
N ILE A 66 -45.58 -3.33 -1.30
CA ILE A 66 -45.00 -3.45 -2.64
C ILE A 66 -43.53 -3.05 -2.53
N SER A 67 -42.67 -3.73 -3.29
CA SER A 67 -41.20 -3.64 -3.22
C SER A 67 -40.64 -2.34 -3.80
N ASN A 68 -39.38 -2.04 -3.48
CA ASN A 68 -38.60 -1.05 -4.24
C ASN A 68 -38.21 -1.60 -5.62
N ILE A 69 -37.99 -0.70 -6.58
CA ILE A 69 -37.81 -1.00 -8.02
C ILE A 69 -36.39 -1.45 -8.43
N TYR A 70 -35.45 -1.58 -7.48
CA TYR A 70 -34.00 -1.69 -7.75
C TYR A 70 -33.37 -3.07 -7.46
N GLU A 71 -34.16 -4.14 -7.38
CA GLU A 71 -33.69 -5.49 -7.02
C GLU A 71 -33.88 -6.52 -8.16
N LEU A 72 -33.88 -6.07 -9.43
CA LEU A 72 -34.24 -6.92 -10.58
C LEU A 72 -33.52 -6.54 -11.90
N ILE A 73 -32.18 -6.61 -11.94
CA ILE A 73 -31.37 -6.54 -13.18
C ILE A 73 -30.35 -7.69 -13.30
N CYS A 74 -29.94 -8.31 -12.20
CA CYS A 74 -29.10 -9.51 -12.21
C CYS A 74 -29.82 -10.66 -11.49
N ASP A 75 -30.52 -11.48 -12.27
CA ASP A 75 -30.29 -12.93 -12.36
C ASP A 75 -31.50 -13.60 -13.05
N ALA A 76 -31.38 -13.74 -14.36
CA ALA A 76 -32.29 -14.52 -15.19
C ALA A 76 -31.46 -15.28 -16.23
N ASP A 77 -31.30 -16.59 -16.00
CA ASP A 77 -31.69 -17.61 -16.99
C ASP A 77 -31.58 -19.03 -16.39
N ASN A 78 -32.69 -19.79 -16.46
CA ASN A 78 -32.89 -21.19 -16.03
C ASN A 78 -32.82 -21.40 -14.49
N GLU A 79 -33.87 -21.81 -13.76
CA GLU A 79 -34.83 -22.93 -13.93
C GLU A 79 -34.12 -24.30 -14.01
N VAL A 80 -34.57 -25.37 -13.33
CA VAL A 80 -35.93 -25.96 -13.31
C VAL A 80 -36.25 -26.67 -11.97
N GLU A 81 -37.54 -26.62 -11.55
CA GLU A 81 -38.28 -27.44 -10.54
C GLU A 81 -37.67 -27.70 -9.12
N LYS A 82 -38.34 -27.46 -7.98
CA LYS A 82 -39.65 -27.93 -7.43
C LYS A 82 -39.70 -29.46 -7.27
N ILE A 83 -40.09 -30.04 -6.13
CA ILE A 83 -41.39 -29.92 -5.41
C ILE A 83 -41.21 -29.96 -3.87
N SER A 84 -42.26 -29.60 -3.12
CA SER A 84 -42.33 -29.38 -1.66
C SER A 84 -43.28 -30.41 -0.94
N PRO A 85 -43.80 -30.19 0.29
CA PRO A 85 -43.13 -30.40 1.59
C PRO A 85 -43.99 -31.22 2.61
N ASP A 86 -43.66 -31.12 3.91
CA ASP A 86 -44.44 -31.53 5.11
C ASP A 86 -44.60 -33.07 5.32
N GLU A 87 -44.94 -33.64 6.49
CA GLU A 87 -45.71 -33.19 7.67
C GLU A 87 -45.06 -33.52 9.07
N GLU A 88 -45.90 -33.50 10.12
CA GLU A 88 -45.63 -33.23 11.53
C GLU A 88 -44.93 -34.31 12.40
N ALA A 89 -44.66 -33.87 13.63
CA ALA A 89 -44.06 -34.52 14.79
C ALA A 89 -44.64 -35.87 15.27
N GLU A 90 -43.81 -36.64 15.99
CA GLU A 90 -44.26 -37.24 17.26
C GLU A 90 -43.12 -37.56 18.27
N LYS A 91 -43.52 -37.81 19.51
CA LYS A 91 -42.80 -38.45 20.64
C LYS A 91 -43.89 -39.14 21.46
N PRO A 92 -43.74 -40.36 22.02
CA PRO A 92 -42.86 -40.53 23.21
C PRO A 92 -42.37 -41.97 23.59
N GLU A 93 -41.70 -42.06 24.76
CA GLU A 93 -41.63 -43.20 25.73
C GLU A 93 -40.68 -44.44 25.60
N LYS A 94 -39.81 -44.56 26.63
CA LYS A 94 -39.49 -45.72 27.52
C LYS A 94 -39.08 -47.10 26.94
N ASN A 95 -37.88 -47.57 27.31
CA ASN A 95 -37.60 -48.52 28.43
C ASN A 95 -36.06 -48.62 28.66
N LYS A 96 -35.42 -48.88 29.82
CA LYS A 96 -35.65 -49.58 31.12
C LYS A 96 -35.19 -51.06 31.22
N ALA A 97 -33.88 -51.28 31.40
CA ALA A 97 -33.23 -52.34 32.20
C ALA A 97 -31.70 -52.05 32.25
N SER A 98 -30.84 -52.21 33.27
CA SER A 98 -30.81 -52.79 34.65
C SER A 98 -29.97 -54.09 34.79
N GLY A 99 -28.77 -53.97 35.39
CA GLY A 99 -27.82 -55.05 35.76
C GLY A 99 -26.37 -54.48 35.76
N THR A 100 -25.67 -54.22 36.87
CA THR A 100 -25.19 -55.10 37.97
C THR A 100 -24.10 -56.08 37.51
N GLY A 101 -22.85 -56.11 38.01
CA GLY A 101 -22.16 -55.28 39.03
C GLY A 101 -20.93 -56.02 39.62
N LYS A 102 -20.19 -55.43 40.59
CA LYS A 102 -19.02 -55.99 41.36
C LYS A 102 -17.68 -56.10 40.56
N ASN A 103 -16.46 -56.11 41.16
CA ASN A 103 -16.01 -55.82 42.54
C ASN A 103 -14.49 -55.49 42.64
N ASN A 104 -14.15 -54.52 43.51
CA ASN A 104 -13.07 -54.49 44.54
C ASN A 104 -11.54 -54.58 44.27
N ASN A 105 -10.82 -53.87 45.17
CA ASN A 105 -9.47 -54.14 45.74
C ASN A 105 -8.21 -53.81 44.89
N LYS A 106 -7.10 -53.31 45.46
CA LYS A 106 -6.78 -52.80 46.84
C LYS A 106 -5.48 -51.96 46.82
N ASP A 107 -5.22 -51.19 47.89
CA ASP A 107 -3.92 -50.82 48.55
C ASP A 107 -2.64 -50.58 47.71
N SER A 108 -1.68 -49.70 48.06
CA SER A 108 -1.38 -48.85 49.24
C SER A 108 -0.31 -47.80 48.82
N GLY A 109 0.13 -46.83 49.63
CA GLY A 109 -0.07 -46.57 51.06
C GLY A 109 0.18 -45.11 51.45
N ASN A 110 0.35 -44.84 52.75
CA ASN A 110 0.12 -43.53 53.38
C ASN A 110 1.27 -43.05 54.29
N LEU A 111 1.31 -41.74 54.60
CA LEU A 111 2.06 -41.07 55.67
C LEU A 111 1.68 -39.56 55.63
N ASP A 112 0.64 -39.03 56.28
CA ASP A 112 0.14 -39.01 57.68
C ASP A 112 0.73 -37.93 58.62
N GLN A 113 -0.14 -37.49 59.53
CA GLN A 113 0.03 -36.60 60.70
C GLN A 113 0.06 -35.07 60.44
N ASN A 114 -0.76 -34.23 61.11
CA ASN A 114 -1.87 -34.49 62.05
C ASN A 114 -2.94 -33.36 62.02
N HIS A 115 -4.22 -33.75 62.16
CA HIS A 115 -5.24 -33.35 63.18
C HIS A 115 -5.07 -32.01 63.93
N GLU A 116 -6.10 -31.22 64.29
CA GLU A 116 -7.59 -31.33 64.29
C GLU A 116 -8.20 -29.90 64.42
N ASP A 117 -9.51 -29.54 64.48
CA ASP A 117 -10.83 -30.20 64.53
C ASP A 117 -11.91 -29.26 63.87
N VAL A 118 -13.21 -29.59 63.87
CA VAL A 118 -14.33 -28.86 63.22
C VAL A 118 -15.57 -28.71 64.12
N SER A 119 -16.18 -27.50 64.17
CA SER A 119 -17.59 -27.39 64.61
C SER A 119 -18.46 -26.32 63.92
N THR A 120 -19.39 -26.82 63.09
CA THR A 120 -20.78 -26.34 62.87
C THR A 120 -21.13 -25.01 62.15
N LYS A 121 -22.13 -25.12 61.27
CA LYS A 121 -22.66 -24.12 60.33
C LYS A 121 -23.71 -23.18 60.95
N SER A 122 -23.72 -21.90 60.57
CA SER A 122 -24.91 -21.08 60.19
C SER A 122 -24.46 -19.64 59.81
N GLY A 123 -25.23 -18.79 59.12
CA GLY A 123 -26.49 -19.01 58.41
C GLY A 123 -27.22 -17.72 57.98
N VAL A 124 -27.00 -17.28 56.72
CA VAL A 124 -28.04 -16.63 55.86
C VAL A 124 -28.50 -15.16 56.14
N LYS A 125 -28.33 -14.28 55.11
CA LYS A 125 -29.12 -13.07 54.70
C LYS A 125 -28.85 -11.63 55.26
N LYS A 126 -28.63 -10.72 54.28
CA LYS A 126 -29.26 -9.37 54.05
C LYS A 126 -28.69 -8.05 54.66
N LYS A 127 -27.97 -7.31 53.80
CA LYS A 127 -28.26 -5.94 53.27
C LYS A 127 -28.89 -4.84 54.17
N LYS A 128 -28.09 -3.78 54.42
CA LYS A 128 -28.47 -2.33 54.62
C LYS A 128 -29.21 -2.02 55.97
N LYS A 129 -29.18 -0.81 56.57
CA LYS A 129 -29.14 0.55 55.99
C LYS A 129 -28.85 1.67 57.06
N LYS A 130 -28.01 2.67 56.71
CA LYS A 130 -27.97 4.11 57.16
C LYS A 130 -27.70 4.56 58.65
N LYS A 131 -26.68 5.45 58.75
CA LYS A 131 -26.58 6.78 59.45
C LYS A 131 -26.39 6.93 60.99
N LYS A 132 -25.26 7.59 61.33
CA LYS A 132 -24.97 8.66 62.35
C LYS A 132 -25.35 8.40 63.85
N THR A 133 -24.58 8.81 64.87
CA THR A 133 -24.04 10.17 65.20
C THR A 133 -22.89 10.06 66.24
N LYS A 134 -21.65 10.51 65.97
CA LYS A 134 -20.94 11.78 66.34
C LYS A 134 -20.67 12.07 67.85
N VAL A 135 -19.42 11.83 68.28
CA VAL A 135 -18.58 12.50 69.33
C VAL A 135 -17.12 12.18 68.90
N THR A 136 -16.13 13.02 68.56
CA THR A 136 -15.54 14.33 68.96
C THR A 136 -14.36 14.29 69.94
N SER A 137 -13.14 14.18 69.37
CA SER A 137 -11.81 14.66 69.81
C SER A 137 -10.88 14.47 68.58
N GLU A 138 -10.20 15.48 68.03
CA GLU A 138 -8.90 16.05 68.47
C GLU A 138 -7.76 15.01 68.42
N ASP A 139 -6.63 15.21 67.73
CA ASP A 139 -6.23 16.28 66.77
C ASP A 139 -5.11 15.75 65.84
N GLY A 140 -4.82 16.42 64.71
CA GLY A 140 -3.68 16.06 63.83
C GLY A 140 -3.89 16.34 62.33
N GLN A 141 -2.87 16.91 61.68
CA GLN A 141 -2.86 17.26 60.24
C GLN A 141 -2.44 16.06 59.37
N GLY A 142 -3.01 15.96 58.16
CA GLY A 142 -2.65 14.98 57.13
C GLY A 142 -3.37 15.28 55.81
N GLU A 143 -2.61 15.39 54.72
CA GLU A 143 -3.01 15.99 53.45
C GLU A 143 -4.16 15.26 52.71
N GLU A 144 -5.04 16.03 52.05
CA GLU A 144 -5.93 15.49 51.00
C GLU A 144 -5.15 15.29 49.69
N PRO A 145 -5.55 14.33 48.83
CA PRO A 145 -4.72 13.85 47.72
C PRO A 145 -4.55 14.88 46.61
N GLU A 146 -3.30 15.09 46.18
CA GLU A 146 -2.95 16.01 45.10
C GLU A 146 -3.55 15.61 43.74
N ASN A 147 -3.78 16.62 42.88
CA ASN A 147 -4.48 16.45 41.62
C ASN A 147 -3.65 15.64 40.60
N ILE A 148 -4.18 14.48 40.20
CA ILE A 148 -3.69 13.70 39.04
C ILE A 148 -3.67 14.57 37.76
N ASP A 149 -4.59 15.53 37.65
CA ASP A 149 -4.64 16.47 36.52
C ASP A 149 -3.40 17.40 36.46
N LEU A 150 -2.79 17.77 37.60
CA LEU A 150 -1.53 18.55 37.63
C LEU A 150 -0.32 17.68 37.23
N LEU A 151 -0.34 16.38 37.54
CA LEU A 151 0.68 15.44 37.06
C LEU A 151 0.57 15.21 35.54
N LEU A 152 -0.64 15.25 34.97
CA LEU A 152 -0.85 15.24 33.53
C LEU A 152 -0.35 16.53 32.86
N GLU A 153 -0.67 17.70 33.42
CA GLU A 153 -0.20 18.99 32.91
C GLU A 153 1.35 19.10 32.95
N ASN A 154 1.98 18.62 34.03
CA ASN A 154 3.44 18.53 34.14
C ASN A 154 4.06 17.53 33.14
N LEU A 155 3.36 16.43 32.77
CA LEU A 155 3.81 15.48 31.74
C LEU A 155 3.62 15.98 30.31
N GLU A 156 2.73 16.94 30.09
CA GLU A 156 2.63 17.67 28.81
C GLU A 156 3.71 18.76 28.72
N GLN A 157 4.00 19.47 29.82
CA GLN A 157 5.13 20.40 29.89
C GLN A 157 6.49 19.70 29.79
N SER A 158 6.68 18.51 30.37
CA SER A 158 7.96 17.78 30.26
C SER A 158 8.27 17.32 28.82
N LYS A 159 7.26 17.19 27.95
CA LYS A 159 7.46 16.94 26.51
C LYS A 159 7.92 18.19 25.75
N SER A 160 7.78 19.38 26.34
CA SER A 160 8.38 20.63 25.83
C SER A 160 9.86 20.78 26.21
N LEU A 161 10.43 19.87 27.01
CA LEU A 161 11.82 19.90 27.49
C LEU A 161 12.68 18.80 26.85
N SER A 162 12.48 18.54 25.56
CA SER A 162 13.47 17.85 24.74
C SER A 162 14.63 18.81 24.41
N LEU A 163 15.65 18.85 25.27
CA LEU A 163 16.98 19.46 25.07
C LEU A 163 16.99 20.72 24.19
N GLN A 164 16.85 21.89 24.81
CA GLN A 164 17.20 23.16 24.17
C GLN A 164 18.72 23.20 23.92
N SER A 165 19.13 23.09 22.65
CA SER A 165 20.43 23.58 22.21
C SER A 165 20.26 25.04 21.75
N GLU A 166 20.77 25.98 22.53
CA GLU A 166 20.86 27.38 22.11
C GLU A 166 21.90 27.51 20.97
N ASP A 167 21.42 27.67 19.74
CA ASP A 167 21.52 28.94 18.99
C ASP A 167 21.53 28.71 17.47
N CYS A 168 20.41 29.05 16.80
CA CYS A 168 20.41 29.79 15.54
C CYS A 168 18.96 30.20 15.19
N GLY A 169 18.72 31.48 14.89
CA GLY A 169 17.37 32.00 14.65
C GLY A 169 16.76 31.53 13.32
N GLY A 170 15.71 30.70 13.38
CA GLY A 170 14.93 30.23 12.24
C GLY A 170 13.44 30.13 12.55
N CYS A 171 12.58 30.30 11.53
CA CYS A 171 11.13 30.20 11.69
C CYS A 171 10.71 28.80 12.18
N ASN A 172 9.67 28.72 13.02
CA ASN A 172 9.11 27.46 13.57
C ASN A 172 8.28 26.69 12.52
N ARG A 173 8.90 26.47 11.36
CA ARG A 173 8.37 25.81 10.17
C ARG A 173 8.73 24.33 10.30
N LYS A 174 7.73 23.45 10.43
CA LYS A 174 7.97 21.99 10.51
C LYS A 174 8.83 21.55 9.32
N SER A 175 9.79 20.66 9.56
CA SER A 175 10.61 20.06 8.49
C SER A 175 9.70 19.47 7.40
N VAL A 176 10.08 19.66 6.12
CA VAL A 176 9.30 19.21 4.96
C VAL A 176 9.05 17.69 4.98
N LEU A 177 9.99 16.93 5.55
CA LEU A 177 9.90 15.48 5.72
C LEU A 177 9.14 15.04 7.00
N HIS A 178 8.49 15.97 7.73
CA HIS A 178 7.71 15.61 8.91
C HIS A 178 6.51 14.72 8.54
N VAL A 179 6.50 13.53 9.13
CA VAL A 179 5.50 12.48 8.88
C VAL A 179 4.36 12.63 9.87
N GLU A 180 3.14 12.89 9.39
CA GLU A 180 2.00 13.10 10.27
C GLU A 180 1.42 11.76 10.76
N HIS A 181 1.72 11.37 12.01
CA HIS A 181 1.25 10.13 12.65
C HIS A 181 -0.24 9.79 12.37
N ARG A 182 -1.13 10.80 12.38
CA ARG A 182 -2.56 10.60 12.12
C ARG A 182 -2.85 9.99 10.75
N ASN A 183 -2.04 10.33 9.75
CA ASN A 183 -2.20 9.95 8.35
C ASN A 183 -1.44 8.65 7.99
N LEU A 184 -0.61 8.09 8.88
CA LEU A 184 0.05 6.79 8.65
C LEU A 184 -0.94 5.61 8.64
N ASN A 185 -2.12 5.77 9.23
CA ASN A 185 -3.15 4.74 9.25
C ASN A 185 -4.13 4.92 8.07
N PRO A 186 -4.17 3.98 7.09
CA PRO A 186 -5.00 4.10 5.88
C PRO A 186 -6.50 4.11 6.16
N GLU A 187 -6.94 3.51 7.27
CA GLU A 187 -8.35 3.61 7.65
C GLU A 187 -8.77 5.06 7.90
N THR A 188 -7.86 5.95 8.32
CA THR A 188 -8.21 7.36 8.59
C THR A 188 -8.50 8.15 7.32
N GLU A 189 -7.85 7.79 6.21
CA GLU A 189 -8.08 8.35 4.88
C GLU A 189 -9.33 7.73 4.25
N LEU A 190 -9.47 6.40 4.27
CA LEU A 190 -10.68 5.73 3.80
C LEU A 190 -11.94 6.21 4.55
N LYS A 191 -11.86 6.42 5.87
CA LYS A 191 -12.97 6.95 6.69
C LYS A 191 -13.25 8.43 6.42
N ARG A 192 -12.32 9.17 5.78
CA ARG A 192 -12.50 10.54 5.29
C ARG A 192 -13.31 10.55 3.99
N TYR A 193 -12.99 9.65 3.04
CA TYR A 193 -13.66 9.57 1.75
C TYR A 193 -15.02 8.86 1.82
N PHE A 194 -15.09 7.65 2.38
CA PHE A 194 -16.30 6.81 2.37
C PHE A 194 -17.13 6.89 3.67
N GLY A 195 -16.63 7.59 4.68
CA GLY A 195 -17.25 7.69 6.00
C GLY A 195 -17.08 6.43 6.85
N ALA A 196 -17.13 6.61 8.18
CA ALA A 196 -16.75 5.55 9.12
C ALA A 196 -17.62 4.28 9.09
N ARG A 197 -18.86 4.35 8.58
CA ARG A 197 -19.78 3.20 8.50
C ARG A 197 -19.55 2.33 7.25
N ALA A 198 -19.06 2.89 6.14
CA ALA A 198 -18.72 2.09 4.97
C ALA A 198 -17.45 1.27 5.23
N VAL A 199 -16.43 1.90 5.80
CA VAL A 199 -15.09 1.30 5.98
C VAL A 199 -15.04 0.22 7.07
N LEU A 200 -15.83 0.34 8.13
CA LEU A 200 -15.90 -0.64 9.23
C LEU A 200 -17.15 -1.54 9.18
N GLY A 201 -18.05 -1.30 8.22
CA GLY A 201 -19.39 -1.89 8.23
C GLY A 201 -20.13 -1.64 9.56
N ASP A 202 -20.99 -2.59 9.94
CA ASP A 202 -21.54 -2.67 11.30
C ASP A 202 -20.63 -3.49 12.27
N GLN A 203 -19.38 -3.80 11.89
CA GLN A 203 -18.38 -4.44 12.76
C GLN A 203 -17.85 -3.47 13.83
N ARG A 204 -18.68 -3.15 14.82
CA ARG A 204 -18.21 -2.56 16.08
C ARG A 204 -17.44 -3.65 16.83
N PRO A 205 -16.12 -3.50 17.11
CA PRO A 205 -15.34 -4.53 17.78
C PRO A 205 -15.85 -4.73 19.22
N ARG A 206 -16.67 -5.77 19.40
CA ARG A 206 -17.24 -6.21 20.68
C ARG A 206 -16.26 -7.08 21.50
N GLN A 207 -14.96 -6.85 21.34
CA GLN A 207 -13.93 -7.59 22.07
C GLN A 207 -13.75 -7.02 23.48
N ARG A 208 -14.12 -7.82 24.49
CA ARG A 208 -13.96 -7.50 25.92
C ARG A 208 -12.72 -8.17 26.55
N ASN A 209 -12.02 -9.00 25.79
CA ASN A 209 -10.69 -9.53 26.07
C ASN A 209 -9.72 -8.95 25.03
N ARG A 210 -8.88 -7.99 25.41
CA ARG A 210 -7.66 -7.69 24.65
C ARG A 210 -6.56 -8.62 25.14
N HIS A 211 -6.01 -9.44 24.26
CA HIS A 211 -4.66 -9.94 24.44
C HIS A 211 -3.68 -8.76 24.27
N PHE A 212 -2.60 -8.72 25.06
CA PHE A 212 -1.66 -7.60 25.07
C PHE A 212 -0.67 -7.67 23.90
N HIS A 213 -1.16 -7.44 22.68
CA HIS A 213 -0.31 -7.14 21.54
C HIS A 213 0.27 -5.73 21.67
N ARG A 214 1.51 -5.52 21.20
CA ARG A 214 2.12 -4.18 21.10
C ARG A 214 1.29 -3.36 20.12
N SER A 215 0.82 -2.18 20.54
CA SER A 215 0.14 -1.26 19.63
C SER A 215 1.20 -0.64 18.73
N THR A 216 1.07 -0.86 17.43
CA THR A 216 1.94 -0.37 16.37
C THR A 216 1.29 0.79 15.60
N TRP A 217 2.09 1.56 14.86
CA TRP A 217 1.70 2.78 14.15
C TRP A 217 1.56 2.56 12.64
N MET A 218 2.45 1.78 12.03
CA MET A 218 2.45 1.52 10.58
C MET A 218 1.40 0.48 10.20
N THR A 219 1.25 -0.57 11.01
CA THR A 219 0.32 -1.68 10.77
C THR A 219 -0.40 -2.04 12.07
N SER A 220 -1.42 -2.90 12.00
CA SER A 220 -2.09 -3.47 13.18
C SER A 220 -2.08 -4.99 13.09
N PRO A 221 -1.72 -5.71 14.17
CA PRO A 221 -1.70 -7.17 14.16
C PRO A 221 -3.10 -7.74 13.97
N LYS A 222 -3.23 -8.74 13.11
CA LYS A 222 -4.50 -9.40 12.76
C LYS A 222 -4.68 -10.69 13.55
N ASP A 223 -5.92 -10.99 13.91
CA ASP A 223 -6.29 -12.25 14.62
C ASP A 223 -5.99 -13.52 13.79
N SER A 224 -5.75 -13.38 12.47
CA SER A 224 -5.34 -14.46 11.55
C SER A 224 -3.84 -14.77 11.56
N TRP A 225 -3.00 -13.91 12.13
CA TRP A 225 -1.55 -14.10 12.08
C TRP A 225 -1.05 -15.12 13.12
N PRO A 226 0.00 -15.90 12.80
CA PRO A 226 0.66 -16.78 13.78
C PRO A 226 1.10 -16.03 15.04
N ARG A 227 1.16 -16.70 16.19
CA ARG A 227 1.58 -16.05 17.44
C ARG A 227 2.97 -15.43 17.31
N PHE A 228 3.09 -14.14 17.61
CA PHE A 228 4.35 -13.42 17.53
C PHE A 228 5.39 -13.98 18.53
N SER A 229 6.36 -14.72 18.01
CA SER A 229 7.60 -15.06 18.71
C SER A 229 8.59 -13.89 18.62
N ARG A 230 9.72 -13.96 19.33
CA ARG A 230 10.81 -12.98 19.12
C ARG A 230 11.31 -13.14 17.68
N PRO A 231 11.32 -12.08 16.85
CA PRO A 231 11.52 -12.20 15.40
C PRO A 231 12.98 -12.49 14.99
N GLY A 232 13.90 -12.73 15.94
CA GLY A 232 15.32 -12.97 15.67
C GLY A 232 16.13 -11.72 15.24
N ILE A 233 15.45 -10.63 14.91
CA ILE A 233 16.04 -9.31 14.59
C ILE A 233 15.95 -8.35 15.78
N SER A 234 16.85 -7.39 15.85
CA SER A 234 16.84 -6.25 16.78
C SER A 234 17.42 -5.01 16.12
N MET A 235 17.05 -3.81 16.57
CA MET A 235 17.62 -2.56 16.06
C MET A 235 18.46 -1.86 17.13
N THR A 236 19.68 -1.45 16.79
CA THR A 236 20.65 -0.81 17.68
C THR A 236 20.95 0.62 17.26
N LEU A 237 21.31 1.47 18.23
CA LEU A 237 21.77 2.84 18.03
C LEU A 237 23.29 2.84 17.88
N LEU A 238 23.81 3.37 16.77
CA LEU A 238 25.24 3.45 16.46
C LEU A 238 25.86 4.77 16.92
N GLU A 239 25.26 5.90 16.54
CA GLU A 239 25.77 7.25 16.86
C GLU A 239 24.59 8.21 17.10
N SER A 240 24.81 9.25 17.90
CA SER A 240 23.91 10.41 18.00
C SER A 240 24.74 11.68 17.79
N LYS A 241 24.45 12.42 16.72
CA LYS A 241 25.31 13.49 16.18
C LYS A 241 24.45 14.60 15.59
N ASN A 242 24.72 15.86 15.95
CA ASN A 242 24.02 17.04 15.44
C ASN A 242 22.48 16.95 15.53
N GLY A 243 21.95 16.31 16.59
CA GLY A 243 20.51 16.06 16.77
C GLY A 243 19.93 14.89 15.96
N LEU A 244 20.71 14.29 15.06
CA LEU A 244 20.36 13.07 14.33
C LEU A 244 20.78 11.82 15.10
N GLN A 245 20.08 10.71 14.87
CA GLN A 245 20.35 9.41 15.50
C GLN A 245 20.48 8.33 14.43
N TYR A 246 21.63 7.67 14.39
CA TYR A 246 21.99 6.68 13.38
C TYR A 246 21.78 5.27 13.93
N PHE A 247 21.02 4.45 13.22
CA PHE A 247 20.63 3.11 13.64
C PHE A 247 21.08 2.03 12.63
N THR A 248 21.02 0.77 13.06
CA THR A 248 21.11 -0.40 12.18
C THR A 248 20.23 -1.54 12.71
N PHE A 249 19.77 -2.41 11.81
CA PHE A 249 19.30 -3.73 12.21
C PHE A 249 20.48 -4.70 12.40
N GLU A 250 20.27 -5.63 13.33
CA GLU A 250 21.16 -6.74 13.64
C GLU A 250 20.34 -8.03 13.62
N HIS A 251 20.84 -9.03 12.90
CA HIS A 251 20.23 -10.36 12.83
C HIS A 251 20.90 -11.30 13.84
N GLY A 252 20.14 -11.82 14.79
CA GLY A 252 20.61 -12.83 15.75
C GLY A 252 20.96 -14.16 15.07
N ARG A 253 21.82 -14.97 15.71
CA ARG A 253 22.40 -16.19 15.12
C ARG A 253 21.38 -17.18 14.55
N ASP A 254 20.22 -17.31 15.21
CA ASP A 254 19.16 -18.20 14.76
C ASP A 254 18.47 -17.64 13.50
N TYR A 255 18.29 -16.32 13.42
CA TYR A 255 17.80 -15.64 12.21
C TYR A 255 18.78 -15.77 11.06
N GLN A 256 20.10 -15.63 11.30
CA GLN A 256 21.12 -15.82 10.27
C GLN A 256 21.05 -17.22 9.64
N GLN A 257 20.79 -18.26 10.44
CA GLN A 257 20.56 -19.63 9.94
C GLN A 257 19.29 -19.76 9.08
N VAL A 258 18.23 -19.00 9.39
CA VAL A 258 17.01 -18.94 8.54
C VAL A 258 17.29 -18.16 7.26
N GLN A 259 18.05 -17.06 7.32
CA GLN A 259 18.47 -16.29 6.15
C GLN A 259 19.31 -17.14 5.18
N PHE A 260 20.22 -17.98 5.68
CA PHE A 260 20.99 -18.87 4.80
C PHE A 260 20.10 -19.87 4.07
N LYS A 261 19.12 -20.47 4.77
CA LYS A 261 18.10 -21.36 4.18
C LYS A 261 17.17 -20.63 3.20
N PHE A 262 16.88 -19.35 3.44
CA PHE A 262 16.16 -18.51 2.50
C PHE A 262 16.97 -18.29 1.21
N LEU A 263 18.27 -18.01 1.32
CA LEU A 263 19.16 -17.90 0.16
C LEU A 263 19.27 -19.24 -0.60
N ASP A 264 19.34 -20.37 0.11
CA ASP A 264 19.24 -21.71 -0.52
C ASP A 264 17.91 -21.89 -1.28
N ALA A 265 16.79 -21.43 -0.72
CA ALA A 265 15.45 -21.54 -1.34
C ALA A 265 15.24 -20.60 -2.54
N VAL A 266 15.82 -19.39 -2.53
CA VAL A 266 15.76 -18.48 -3.69
C VAL A 266 16.65 -19.00 -4.82
N GLU A 267 17.84 -19.53 -4.50
CA GLU A 267 18.72 -20.20 -5.49
C GLU A 267 18.06 -21.42 -6.14
N SER A 268 17.15 -22.12 -5.45
CA SER A 268 16.42 -23.26 -6.03
C SER A 268 15.28 -22.86 -6.96
N MET A 269 14.96 -21.57 -7.09
CA MET A 269 13.86 -21.01 -7.89
C MET A 269 12.46 -21.62 -7.62
N ASP A 270 12.26 -22.25 -6.47
CA ASP A 270 11.00 -22.92 -6.10
C ASP A 270 10.29 -22.15 -4.96
N PRO A 271 9.13 -21.51 -5.20
CA PRO A 271 8.41 -20.79 -4.17
C PRO A 271 7.92 -21.69 -3.03
N ASN A 272 7.76 -23.01 -3.25
CA ASN A 272 7.32 -23.94 -2.21
C ASN A 272 8.34 -24.04 -1.06
N ASN A 273 9.64 -23.92 -1.36
CA ASN A 273 10.70 -23.90 -0.34
C ASN A 273 10.60 -22.63 0.54
N ILE A 274 10.20 -21.49 -0.02
CA ILE A 274 9.97 -20.24 0.72
C ILE A 274 8.71 -20.35 1.58
N VAL A 275 7.63 -20.98 1.06
CA VAL A 275 6.41 -21.27 1.83
C VAL A 275 6.71 -22.20 3.01
N ALA A 276 7.44 -23.29 2.80
CA ALA A 276 7.84 -24.22 3.87
C ALA A 276 8.72 -23.52 4.94
N LEU A 277 9.63 -22.64 4.53
CA LEU A 277 10.45 -21.86 5.46
C LEU A 277 9.60 -20.90 6.31
N LEU A 278 8.55 -20.30 5.74
CA LEU A 278 7.61 -19.40 6.43
C LEU A 278 6.59 -20.12 7.32
N GLN A 279 6.27 -21.39 7.05
CA GLN A 279 5.49 -22.22 7.98
C GLN A 279 6.26 -22.45 9.28
N LEU A 280 7.58 -22.66 9.19
CA LEU A 280 8.47 -22.84 10.35
C LEU A 280 8.88 -21.51 11.00
N ASN A 281 9.07 -20.45 10.21
CA ASN A 281 9.58 -19.15 10.66
C ASN A 281 8.65 -18.00 10.19
N PRO A 282 7.46 -17.81 10.78
CA PRO A 282 6.45 -16.90 10.25
C PRO A 282 6.84 -15.43 10.12
N TYR A 283 7.88 -14.99 10.82
CA TYR A 283 8.31 -13.59 10.90
C TYR A 283 9.71 -13.36 10.29
N HIS A 284 10.14 -14.26 9.38
CA HIS A 284 11.36 -14.06 8.59
C HIS A 284 11.09 -13.09 7.42
N ILE A 285 11.69 -11.90 7.47
CA ILE A 285 11.33 -10.75 6.63
C ILE A 285 11.51 -11.05 5.15
N ASP A 286 12.71 -11.43 4.72
CA ASP A 286 13.02 -11.49 3.28
C ASP A 286 12.20 -12.57 2.56
N SER A 287 11.80 -13.62 3.29
CA SER A 287 10.84 -14.61 2.82
C SER A 287 9.42 -14.05 2.69
N LEU A 288 8.97 -13.20 3.62
CA LEU A 288 7.70 -12.46 3.46
C LEU A 288 7.75 -11.51 2.26
N LEU A 289 8.87 -10.78 2.07
CA LEU A 289 9.06 -9.85 0.96
C LEU A 289 9.11 -10.56 -0.40
N GLN A 290 9.74 -11.73 -0.48
CA GLN A 290 9.86 -12.52 -1.71
C GLN A 290 8.59 -13.31 -2.02
N LEU A 291 7.91 -13.89 -1.02
CA LEU A 291 6.61 -14.53 -1.22
C LEU A 291 5.54 -13.49 -1.59
N SER A 292 5.61 -12.26 -1.06
CA SER A 292 4.74 -11.17 -1.51
C SER A 292 4.91 -10.82 -3.00
N ASP A 293 6.09 -11.03 -3.60
CA ASP A 293 6.26 -10.85 -5.05
C ASP A 293 5.60 -12.00 -5.82
N VAL A 294 5.77 -13.24 -5.34
CA VAL A 294 5.11 -14.42 -5.92
C VAL A 294 3.58 -14.27 -5.87
N CYS A 295 3.01 -13.88 -4.74
CA CYS A 295 1.57 -13.62 -4.61
C CYS A 295 1.12 -12.44 -5.51
N ARG A 296 1.92 -11.37 -5.65
CA ARG A 296 1.60 -10.26 -6.58
C ARG A 296 1.53 -10.75 -8.04
N ILE A 297 2.45 -11.63 -8.44
CA ILE A 297 2.52 -12.22 -9.79
C ILE A 297 1.38 -13.24 -10.02
N GLN A 298 0.96 -13.95 -8.98
CA GLN A 298 -0.21 -14.85 -8.97
C GLN A 298 -1.55 -14.09 -8.81
N GLU A 299 -1.55 -12.77 -9.00
CA GLU A 299 -2.67 -11.83 -8.86
C GLU A 299 -3.30 -11.72 -7.45
N ASP A 300 -2.91 -12.53 -6.47
CA ASP A 300 -3.33 -12.44 -5.06
C ASP A 300 -2.72 -11.23 -4.33
N GLN A 301 -3.30 -10.06 -4.59
CA GLN A 301 -2.94 -8.80 -3.94
C GLN A 301 -3.32 -8.76 -2.45
N GLU A 302 -4.29 -9.58 -2.01
CA GLU A 302 -4.78 -9.60 -0.63
C GLU A 302 -3.74 -10.24 0.31
N MET A 303 -3.23 -11.42 -0.08
CA MET A 303 -2.16 -12.14 0.62
C MET A 303 -0.81 -11.44 0.46
N ALA A 304 -0.49 -10.91 -0.73
CA ALA A 304 0.73 -10.14 -0.93
C ALA A 304 0.81 -8.94 0.04
N ARG A 305 -0.28 -8.16 0.16
CA ARG A 305 -0.39 -7.06 1.12
C ARG A 305 -0.26 -7.56 2.58
N ASP A 306 -0.88 -8.69 2.93
CA ASP A 306 -0.81 -9.25 4.29
C ASP A 306 0.63 -9.62 4.69
N LEU A 307 1.39 -10.23 3.79
CA LEU A 307 2.79 -10.60 3.99
C LEU A 307 3.67 -9.36 4.24
N ILE A 308 3.47 -8.26 3.50
CA ILE A 308 4.16 -6.99 3.73
C ILE A 308 3.75 -6.34 5.06
N GLU A 309 2.46 -6.32 5.39
CA GLU A 309 1.98 -5.78 6.67
C GLU A 309 2.55 -6.55 7.87
N ARG A 310 2.72 -7.87 7.73
CA ARG A 310 3.36 -8.76 8.71
C ARG A 310 4.88 -8.54 8.81
N ALA A 311 5.56 -8.22 7.71
CA ALA A 311 6.96 -7.82 7.72
C ALA A 311 7.16 -6.48 8.45
N LEU A 312 6.34 -5.46 8.16
CA LEU A 312 6.37 -4.16 8.85
C LEU A 312 6.07 -4.28 10.35
N TYR A 313 5.11 -5.12 10.75
CA TYR A 313 4.85 -5.40 12.17
C TYR A 313 6.07 -6.01 12.88
N SER A 314 6.84 -6.85 12.18
CA SER A 314 8.08 -7.46 12.71
C SER A 314 9.14 -6.41 12.99
N PHE A 315 9.38 -5.51 12.02
CA PHE A 315 10.28 -4.37 12.17
C PHE A 315 9.85 -3.43 13.30
N GLU A 316 8.57 -3.04 13.36
CA GLU A 316 8.11 -2.10 14.38
C GLU A 316 8.20 -2.68 15.80
N CYS A 317 8.03 -4.00 15.94
CA CYS A 317 8.28 -4.71 17.19
C CYS A 317 9.77 -4.77 17.57
N ALA A 318 10.69 -4.62 16.62
CA ALA A 318 12.14 -4.65 16.80
C ALA A 318 12.81 -3.26 16.92
N PHE A 319 12.09 -2.17 16.61
CA PHE A 319 12.60 -0.80 16.71
C PHE A 319 13.12 -0.46 18.11
N HIS A 320 14.29 0.18 18.15
CA HIS A 320 14.89 0.78 19.34
C HIS A 320 13.96 1.86 19.95
N PRO A 321 13.85 1.99 21.29
CA PRO A 321 12.90 2.93 21.91
C PRO A 321 13.07 4.42 21.58
N LEU A 322 14.26 4.83 21.09
CA LEU A 322 14.53 6.19 20.64
C LEU A 322 14.21 6.43 19.15
N PHE A 323 14.03 5.37 18.36
CA PHE A 323 13.76 5.48 16.94
C PHE A 323 12.38 6.09 16.68
N SER A 324 12.36 7.16 15.91
CA SER A 324 11.17 7.96 15.66
C SER A 324 10.79 7.94 14.19
N LEU A 325 9.57 7.45 13.91
CA LEU A 325 8.96 7.46 12.58
C LEU A 325 8.49 8.85 12.11
N THR A 326 8.51 9.87 12.98
CA THR A 326 7.75 11.12 12.76
C THR A 326 8.54 12.41 12.92
N SER A 327 9.64 12.40 13.69
CA SER A 327 10.51 13.57 13.87
C SER A 327 11.42 13.86 12.68
N GLY A 328 11.74 12.84 11.87
CA GLY A 328 12.71 12.96 10.77
C GLY A 328 14.17 13.06 11.22
N THR A 329 14.50 12.75 12.50
CA THR A 329 15.88 12.75 13.02
C THR A 329 16.56 11.38 12.99
N SER A 330 15.79 10.31 12.83
CA SER A 330 16.29 8.93 12.66
C SER A 330 17.00 8.79 11.30
N ARG A 331 18.14 8.10 11.26
CA ARG A 331 18.87 7.74 10.04
C ARG A 331 19.16 6.25 10.00
N LEU A 332 19.10 5.65 8.81
CA LEU A 332 19.28 4.21 8.59
C LEU A 332 20.03 3.97 7.28
N ASP A 333 21.30 3.56 7.38
CA ASP A 333 22.21 3.38 6.24
C ASP A 333 21.75 2.25 5.28
N TYR A 334 21.59 2.55 3.99
CA TYR A 334 21.18 1.60 2.95
C TYR A 334 22.33 0.68 2.47
N LEU A 335 23.59 1.01 2.77
CA LEU A 335 24.73 0.15 2.42
C LEU A 335 24.68 -1.21 3.16
N ARG A 336 23.92 -1.32 4.25
CA ARG A 336 23.73 -2.55 5.03
C ARG A 336 22.54 -3.38 4.53
N PRO A 337 22.73 -4.64 4.07
CA PRO A 337 21.63 -5.49 3.60
C PRO A 337 20.47 -5.63 4.61
N GLU A 338 20.79 -5.70 5.90
CA GLU A 338 19.84 -5.83 7.02
C GLU A 338 18.89 -4.63 7.11
N ASN A 339 19.34 -3.45 6.66
CA ASN A 339 18.52 -2.23 6.63
C ASN A 339 17.66 -2.15 5.36
N ARG A 340 18.14 -2.65 4.21
CA ARG A 340 17.43 -2.60 2.91
C ARG A 340 16.06 -3.26 2.97
N ALA A 341 15.95 -4.36 3.72
CA ALA A 341 14.69 -5.07 3.91
C ALA A 341 13.57 -4.16 4.49
N LEU A 342 13.90 -3.19 5.37
CA LEU A 342 12.91 -2.20 5.84
C LEU A 342 12.53 -1.20 4.74
N TYR A 343 13.52 -0.66 4.02
CA TYR A 343 13.27 0.24 2.88
C TYR A 343 12.34 -0.40 1.84
N LEU A 344 12.57 -1.67 1.50
CA LEU A 344 11.75 -2.44 0.57
C LEU A 344 10.37 -2.78 1.14
N ALA A 345 10.25 -3.11 2.43
CA ALA A 345 8.96 -3.33 3.09
C ALA A 345 8.10 -2.05 3.06
N LEU A 346 8.68 -0.90 3.40
CA LEU A 346 8.02 0.40 3.37
C LEU A 346 7.60 0.79 1.94
N TYR A 347 8.49 0.60 0.96
CA TYR A 347 8.18 0.90 -0.45
C TYR A 347 7.06 0.00 -0.99
N LYS A 348 7.13 -1.32 -0.79
CA LYS A 348 6.08 -2.25 -1.23
C LYS A 348 4.73 -1.90 -0.57
N HIS A 349 4.72 -1.55 0.72
CA HIS A 349 3.50 -1.10 1.41
C HIS A 349 2.95 0.22 0.84
N MET A 350 3.81 1.22 0.62
CA MET A 350 3.44 2.49 -0.02
C MET A 350 2.79 2.27 -1.40
N MET A 351 3.31 1.36 -2.23
CA MET A 351 2.73 1.03 -3.52
C MET A 351 1.38 0.31 -3.41
N PHE A 352 1.17 -0.54 -2.38
CA PHE A 352 -0.16 -1.09 -2.08
C PHE A 352 -1.15 -0.01 -1.60
N LEU A 353 -0.68 0.99 -0.85
CA LEU A 353 -1.51 2.12 -0.40
C LEU A 353 -1.95 3.04 -1.55
N GLU A 354 -1.05 3.33 -2.49
CA GLU A 354 -1.37 4.10 -3.70
C GLU A 354 -2.45 3.39 -4.54
N LYS A 355 -2.23 2.11 -4.87
CA LYS A 355 -3.17 1.27 -5.63
C LYS A 355 -4.53 1.11 -4.92
N ARG A 356 -4.57 1.22 -3.59
CA ARG A 356 -5.81 1.20 -2.77
C ARG A 356 -6.54 2.56 -2.74
N GLY A 357 -6.03 3.59 -3.40
CA GLY A 357 -6.61 4.94 -3.36
C GLY A 357 -6.40 5.65 -2.03
N CYS A 358 -5.27 5.41 -1.36
CA CYS A 358 -4.86 6.10 -0.13
C CYS A 358 -3.60 6.97 -0.37
N PRO A 359 -3.64 7.97 -1.28
CA PRO A 359 -2.46 8.74 -1.68
C PRO A 359 -1.87 9.59 -0.54
N ARG A 360 -2.66 10.08 0.42
CA ARG A 360 -2.10 10.82 1.58
C ARG A 360 -1.37 9.87 2.52
N THR A 361 -1.91 8.69 2.77
CA THR A 361 -1.22 7.66 3.57
C THR A 361 0.09 7.26 2.89
N ALA A 362 0.06 6.99 1.58
CA ALA A 362 1.25 6.71 0.79
C ALA A 362 2.28 7.85 0.83
N LEU A 363 1.84 9.12 0.79
CA LEU A 363 2.73 10.28 0.90
C LEU A 363 3.49 10.31 2.24
N GLU A 364 2.85 9.98 3.36
CA GLU A 364 3.54 9.89 4.65
C GLU A 364 4.59 8.78 4.67
N PHE A 365 4.30 7.61 4.08
CA PHE A 365 5.30 6.55 3.89
C PHE A 365 6.44 6.96 2.96
N CYS A 366 6.15 7.74 1.90
CA CYS A 366 7.17 8.30 1.01
C CYS A 366 8.13 9.25 1.74
N LYS A 367 7.59 10.19 2.54
CA LYS A 367 8.39 11.05 3.42
C LYS A 367 9.20 10.24 4.42
N LEU A 368 8.61 9.22 5.04
CA LEU A 368 9.29 8.35 6.00
C LEU A 368 10.53 7.70 5.36
N ILE A 369 10.38 7.05 4.20
CA ILE A 369 11.49 6.43 3.47
C ILE A 369 12.58 7.47 3.16
N LEU A 370 12.20 8.64 2.61
CA LEU A 370 13.13 9.72 2.31
C LEU A 370 13.81 10.33 3.56
N SER A 371 13.18 10.25 4.74
CA SER A 371 13.75 10.75 5.99
C SER A 371 14.82 9.84 6.60
N LEU A 372 14.88 8.56 6.21
CA LEU A 372 15.87 7.60 6.70
C LEU A 372 17.27 7.85 6.10
N ASP A 373 17.32 8.27 4.84
CA ASP A 373 18.52 8.72 4.14
C ASP A 373 18.14 9.76 3.05
N PRO A 374 18.00 11.05 3.43
CA PRO A 374 17.62 12.12 2.51
C PRO A 374 18.76 12.52 1.56
N ASP A 375 20.00 12.18 1.89
CA ASP A 375 21.19 12.62 1.19
C ASP A 375 21.56 11.65 0.07
N SER A 376 21.49 10.33 0.29
CA SER A 376 21.68 9.35 -0.78
C SER A 376 20.43 9.13 -1.64
N ASP A 377 19.23 9.28 -1.06
CA ASP A 377 17.93 8.84 -1.62
C ASP A 377 18.03 7.47 -2.34
N PRO A 378 18.24 6.38 -1.59
CA PRO A 378 18.61 5.08 -2.15
C PRO A 378 17.51 4.42 -2.98
N LEU A 379 16.25 4.83 -2.83
CA LEU A 379 15.12 4.36 -3.62
C LEU A 379 14.58 5.43 -4.60
N CYS A 380 15.28 6.56 -4.76
CA CYS A 380 14.87 7.70 -5.58
C CYS A 380 13.42 8.16 -5.30
N MET A 381 13.06 8.30 -4.02
CA MET A 381 11.73 8.76 -3.59
C MET A 381 11.40 10.15 -4.13
N LEU A 382 12.40 10.98 -4.41
CA LEU A 382 12.24 12.25 -5.11
C LEU A 382 11.63 12.11 -6.52
N LEU A 383 11.73 10.96 -7.19
CA LEU A 383 11.10 10.71 -8.49
C LEU A 383 9.60 10.34 -8.39
N LEU A 384 9.04 10.27 -7.18
CA LEU A 384 7.69 9.75 -6.90
C LEU A 384 6.89 10.62 -5.91
N ILE A 385 7.56 11.38 -5.05
CA ILE A 385 6.94 12.24 -4.03
C ILE A 385 6.02 13.32 -4.63
N ASP A 386 6.35 13.85 -5.81
CA ASP A 386 5.58 14.86 -6.51
C ASP A 386 4.20 14.34 -6.94
N PHE A 387 4.16 13.12 -7.52
CA PHE A 387 2.92 12.45 -7.89
C PHE A 387 2.01 12.22 -6.68
N LEU A 388 2.57 11.75 -5.55
CA LEU A 388 1.79 11.56 -4.32
C LEU A 388 1.29 12.88 -3.71
N MET A 389 2.06 13.97 -3.81
CA MET A 389 1.60 15.30 -3.39
C MET A 389 0.49 15.83 -4.30
N LEU A 390 0.61 15.71 -5.63
CA LEU A 390 -0.46 16.06 -6.57
C LEU A 390 -1.74 15.24 -6.30
N ARG A 391 -1.62 13.91 -6.18
CA ARG A 391 -2.74 12.97 -5.92
C ARG A 391 -3.44 13.24 -4.58
N SER A 392 -2.73 13.75 -3.57
CA SER A 392 -3.29 14.15 -2.28
C SER A 392 -3.68 15.63 -2.19
N ARG A 393 -3.55 16.40 -3.29
CA ARG A 393 -3.85 17.84 -3.42
C ARG A 393 -3.00 18.78 -2.56
N GLU A 394 -1.78 18.34 -2.26
CA GLU A 394 -0.81 19.01 -1.38
C GLU A 394 0.10 19.98 -2.13
N TYR A 395 -0.49 20.79 -3.02
CA TYR A 395 0.22 21.65 -3.97
C TYR A 395 1.17 22.64 -3.28
N LYS A 396 0.73 23.25 -2.18
CA LYS A 396 1.54 24.20 -1.38
C LYS A 396 2.73 23.50 -0.71
N SER A 397 2.58 22.23 -0.32
CA SER A 397 3.65 21.42 0.26
C SER A 397 4.70 20.99 -0.77
N LEU A 398 4.30 20.67 -2.02
CA LEU A 398 5.26 20.36 -3.09
C LEU A 398 6.04 21.61 -3.53
N LEU A 399 5.38 22.76 -3.64
CA LEU A 399 6.04 24.02 -3.97
C LEU A 399 7.00 24.47 -2.86
N GLN A 400 6.68 24.22 -1.58
CA GLN A 400 7.64 24.38 -0.49
C GLN A 400 8.82 23.40 -0.62
N LEU A 401 8.58 22.10 -0.86
CA LEU A 401 9.65 21.12 -1.04
C LEU A 401 10.61 21.56 -2.16
N TYR A 402 10.07 21.99 -3.30
CA TYR A 402 10.86 22.52 -4.41
C TYR A 402 11.73 23.71 -3.99
N GLN A 403 11.14 24.74 -3.35
CA GLN A 403 11.87 25.93 -2.88
C GLN A 403 12.95 25.60 -1.84
N ASP A 404 12.63 24.75 -0.86
CA ASP A 404 13.52 24.43 0.26
C ASP A 404 14.67 23.49 -0.17
N TRP A 405 14.55 22.77 -1.29
CA TRP A 405 15.51 21.73 -1.72
C TRP A 405 16.21 21.99 -3.07
N GLU A 406 15.77 22.96 -3.88
CA GLU A 406 16.36 23.24 -5.21
C GLU A 406 17.87 23.48 -5.17
N GLU A 407 18.35 24.30 -4.22
CA GLU A 407 19.74 24.75 -4.17
C GLU A 407 20.76 23.60 -4.04
N TYR A 408 20.38 22.50 -3.39
CA TYR A 408 21.28 21.37 -3.14
C TYR A 408 20.89 20.06 -3.84
N ARG A 409 19.61 19.86 -4.21
CA ARG A 409 19.15 18.69 -4.99
C ARG A 409 18.97 18.96 -6.47
N ASN A 410 18.94 20.23 -6.90
CA ASN A 410 18.76 20.63 -8.30
C ASN A 410 17.49 20.01 -8.91
N LEU A 411 16.36 20.11 -8.22
CA LEU A 411 15.09 19.48 -8.57
C LEU A 411 14.54 19.95 -9.93
N SER A 412 14.85 21.18 -10.35
CA SER A 412 14.58 21.72 -11.70
C SER A 412 15.20 20.88 -12.83
N GLN A 413 16.21 20.06 -12.54
CA GLN A 413 16.84 19.13 -13.48
C GLN A 413 16.09 17.80 -13.62
N LEU A 414 15.03 17.57 -12.85
CA LEU A 414 14.20 16.37 -12.92
C LEU A 414 12.88 16.69 -13.64
N PRO A 415 12.48 15.92 -14.68
CA PRO A 415 11.23 16.17 -15.40
C PRO A 415 10.01 16.22 -14.47
N ASN A 416 9.96 15.35 -13.46
CA ASN A 416 8.83 15.25 -12.56
C ASN A 416 8.59 16.54 -11.77
N PHE A 417 9.60 17.13 -11.13
CA PHE A 417 9.45 18.41 -10.44
C PHE A 417 9.12 19.56 -11.40
N ALA A 418 9.76 19.64 -12.57
CA ALA A 418 9.53 20.73 -13.52
C ALA A 418 8.06 20.80 -13.99
N PHE A 419 7.47 19.66 -14.37
CA PHE A 419 6.07 19.59 -14.78
C PHE A 419 5.10 19.62 -13.58
N SER A 420 5.38 18.91 -12.49
CA SER A 420 4.47 18.82 -11.33
C SER A 420 4.39 20.13 -10.54
N CYS A 421 5.43 20.96 -10.52
CA CYS A 421 5.35 22.31 -9.93
C CYS A 421 4.51 23.27 -10.79
N ALA A 422 4.55 23.13 -12.13
CA ALA A 422 3.66 23.88 -13.02
C ALA A 422 2.18 23.47 -12.78
N LEU A 423 1.90 22.15 -12.69
CA LEU A 423 0.58 21.64 -12.30
C LEU A 423 0.13 22.15 -10.92
N CYS A 424 1.03 22.26 -9.94
CA CYS A 424 0.69 22.83 -8.63
C CYS A 424 0.25 24.29 -8.73
N HIS A 425 0.94 25.12 -9.51
CA HIS A 425 0.51 26.50 -9.73
C HIS A 425 -0.79 26.58 -10.52
N PHE A 426 -0.99 25.70 -11.52
CA PHE A 426 -2.25 25.62 -12.26
C PHE A 426 -3.43 25.27 -11.35
N HIS A 427 -3.37 24.15 -10.62
CA HIS A 427 -4.44 23.75 -9.70
C HIS A 427 -4.67 24.74 -8.54
N LEU A 428 -3.66 25.55 -8.17
CA LEU A 428 -3.86 26.66 -7.23
C LEU A 428 -4.64 27.82 -7.87
N SER A 429 -4.37 28.18 -9.13
CA SER A 429 -5.14 29.22 -9.84
C SER A 429 -6.61 28.84 -10.07
N GLN A 430 -6.95 27.54 -9.99
CA GLN A 430 -8.33 27.03 -10.11
C GLN A 430 -9.07 26.95 -8.75
N GLN A 431 -8.56 27.56 -7.68
CA GLN A 431 -9.22 27.57 -6.36
C GLN A 431 -10.17 28.77 -6.20
N GLU A 432 -11.46 28.49 -5.99
CA GLU A 432 -12.53 29.49 -5.82
C GLU A 432 -12.32 30.45 -4.64
N ASP A 433 -11.51 30.07 -3.64
CA ASP A 433 -11.24 30.83 -2.41
C ASP A 433 -10.18 31.95 -2.56
N LEU A 434 -9.60 32.17 -3.75
CA LEU A 434 -8.49 33.12 -3.96
C LEU A 434 -8.93 34.48 -4.52
N GLU A 435 -8.18 35.53 -4.16
CA GLU A 435 -8.35 36.85 -4.76
C GLU A 435 -7.92 36.84 -6.25
N PRO A 436 -8.60 37.57 -7.15
CA PRO A 436 -8.29 37.55 -8.59
C PRO A 436 -6.82 37.83 -8.93
N GLU A 437 -6.18 38.76 -8.21
CA GLU A 437 -4.76 39.03 -8.43
C GLU A 437 -3.85 37.84 -8.05
N GLU A 438 -4.20 37.05 -7.02
CA GLU A 438 -3.43 35.86 -6.67
C GLU A 438 -3.63 34.76 -7.71
N THR A 439 -4.87 34.59 -8.19
CA THR A 439 -5.20 33.67 -9.29
C THR A 439 -4.40 34.00 -10.55
N ASP A 440 -4.33 35.26 -10.98
CA ASP A 440 -3.51 35.68 -12.12
C ASP A 440 -2.01 35.44 -11.87
N LYS A 441 -1.50 35.75 -10.67
CA LYS A 441 -0.10 35.49 -10.28
C LYS A 441 0.23 33.99 -10.28
N TYR A 442 -0.72 33.12 -9.96
CA TYR A 442 -0.56 31.67 -10.04
C TYR A 442 -0.64 31.16 -11.49
N LYS A 443 -1.60 31.63 -12.29
CA LYS A 443 -1.72 31.25 -13.70
C LYS A 443 -0.47 31.60 -14.49
N GLN A 444 -0.01 32.86 -14.42
CA GLN A 444 1.20 33.32 -15.12
C GLN A 444 2.44 32.50 -14.75
N LYS A 445 2.58 32.07 -13.49
CA LYS A 445 3.67 31.18 -13.04
C LYS A 445 3.51 29.76 -13.58
N ALA A 446 2.30 29.23 -13.61
CA ALA A 446 2.01 27.92 -14.20
C ALA A 446 2.42 27.91 -15.68
N ASP A 447 1.98 28.90 -16.45
CA ASP A 447 2.27 29.06 -17.88
C ASP A 447 3.79 29.14 -18.12
N GLN A 448 4.49 30.02 -17.41
CA GLN A 448 5.95 30.19 -17.51
C GLN A 448 6.71 28.91 -17.16
N MET A 449 6.29 28.18 -16.12
CA MET A 449 6.93 26.93 -15.71
C MET A 449 6.64 25.78 -16.68
N LEU A 450 5.41 25.64 -17.20
CA LEU A 450 5.08 24.59 -18.17
C LEU A 450 5.81 24.82 -19.51
N GLN A 451 5.82 26.06 -20.02
CA GLN A 451 6.60 26.39 -21.22
C GLN A 451 8.09 26.09 -21.02
N SER A 452 8.65 26.44 -19.86
CA SER A 452 10.05 26.15 -19.53
C SER A 452 10.33 24.66 -19.41
N ALA A 453 9.41 23.88 -18.82
CA ALA A 453 9.49 22.43 -18.72
C ALA A 453 9.42 21.75 -20.10
N LEU A 454 8.52 22.19 -20.98
CA LEU A 454 8.42 21.72 -22.37
C LEU A 454 9.68 22.03 -23.19
N ILE A 455 10.30 23.20 -22.99
CA ILE A 455 11.57 23.56 -23.65
C ILE A 455 12.75 22.74 -23.10
N MET A 456 12.78 22.49 -21.79
CA MET A 456 13.82 21.71 -21.11
C MET A 456 13.68 20.19 -21.35
N PHE A 457 12.46 19.69 -21.54
CA PHE A 457 12.14 18.26 -21.60
C PHE A 457 11.11 17.93 -22.71
N PRO A 458 11.40 18.22 -23.99
CA PRO A 458 10.44 18.03 -25.08
C PRO A 458 10.04 16.56 -25.33
N GLY A 459 10.79 15.59 -24.77
CA GLY A 459 10.44 14.16 -24.83
C GLY A 459 9.21 13.77 -24.04
N VAL A 460 8.75 14.60 -23.08
CA VAL A 460 7.54 14.31 -22.28
C VAL A 460 6.27 14.41 -23.12
N LEU A 461 6.19 15.35 -24.07
CA LEU A 461 4.91 15.69 -24.72
C LEU A 461 4.30 14.52 -25.50
N MET A 462 5.02 13.94 -26.46
CA MET A 462 4.43 12.93 -27.35
C MET A 462 3.99 11.65 -26.60
N PRO A 463 4.83 11.00 -25.76
CA PRO A 463 4.41 9.82 -25.00
C PRO A 463 3.28 10.12 -23.99
N LEU A 464 3.23 11.35 -23.45
CA LEU A 464 2.13 11.78 -22.60
C LEU A 464 0.80 11.86 -23.36
N LEU A 465 0.80 12.43 -24.58
CA LEU A 465 -0.37 12.47 -25.44
C LEU A 465 -0.81 11.07 -25.88
N ASP A 466 0.14 10.19 -26.21
CA ASP A 466 -0.12 8.78 -26.54
C ASP A 466 -0.82 8.05 -25.37
N LEU A 467 -0.30 8.17 -24.14
CA LEU A 467 -0.95 7.62 -22.93
C LEU A 467 -2.25 8.33 -22.55
N CYS A 468 -2.43 9.60 -22.92
CA CYS A 468 -3.70 10.31 -22.79
C CYS A 468 -4.71 9.96 -23.89
N THR A 469 -4.30 9.18 -24.91
CA THR A 469 -5.09 8.85 -26.12
C THR A 469 -5.56 10.09 -26.90
N VAL A 470 -4.76 11.16 -26.86
CA VAL A 470 -5.02 12.44 -27.56
C VAL A 470 -4.13 12.53 -28.79
N GLN A 471 -4.69 12.82 -29.96
CA GLN A 471 -3.89 13.04 -31.17
C GLN A 471 -3.41 14.50 -31.24
N PRO A 472 -2.09 14.76 -31.27
CA PRO A 472 -1.56 16.09 -31.54
C PRO A 472 -1.79 16.52 -32.99
N ASP A 473 -1.92 17.83 -33.21
CA ASP A 473 -1.96 18.42 -34.55
C ASP A 473 -0.80 17.94 -35.44
N ALA A 474 -1.05 17.87 -36.75
CA ALA A 474 -0.01 17.61 -37.75
C ALA A 474 1.15 18.62 -37.66
N ALA A 475 0.87 19.86 -37.25
CA ALA A 475 1.87 20.90 -37.02
C ALA A 475 2.81 20.56 -35.85
N VAL A 476 2.30 20.01 -34.74
CA VAL A 476 3.09 19.64 -33.56
C VAL A 476 3.87 18.35 -33.81
N SER A 477 3.20 17.31 -34.31
CA SER A 477 3.75 15.96 -34.51
C SER A 477 4.82 15.88 -35.61
N SER A 478 4.73 16.72 -36.64
CA SER A 478 5.78 16.84 -37.67
C SER A 478 6.90 17.82 -37.33
N HIS A 479 6.75 18.64 -36.27
CA HIS A 479 7.74 19.64 -35.90
C HIS A 479 9.06 19.01 -35.46
N ASN A 480 10.19 19.64 -35.80
CA ASN A 480 11.52 19.11 -35.44
C ASN A 480 11.78 19.09 -33.92
N PHE A 481 11.02 19.86 -33.13
CA PHE A 481 11.23 20.00 -31.68
C PHE A 481 10.45 19.00 -30.82
N PHE A 482 9.26 18.56 -31.24
CA PHE A 482 8.44 17.58 -30.51
C PHE A 482 8.29 16.25 -31.25
N GLY A 483 8.34 16.25 -32.59
CA GLY A 483 8.22 15.05 -33.41
C GLY A 483 9.40 14.07 -33.29
N PRO A 484 9.36 12.93 -34.01
CA PRO A 484 10.21 11.76 -33.75
C PRO A 484 11.72 12.00 -33.70
N LYS A 485 12.25 12.98 -34.45
CA LYS A 485 13.67 13.37 -34.40
C LYS A 485 14.09 13.82 -32.99
N SER A 486 13.20 14.51 -32.28
CA SER A 486 13.43 14.98 -30.92
C SER A 486 13.44 13.85 -29.91
N GLN A 487 12.62 12.81 -30.09
CA GLN A 487 12.62 11.60 -29.25
C GLN A 487 13.88 10.74 -29.48
N ILE A 488 14.27 10.53 -30.74
CA ILE A 488 15.47 9.74 -31.09
C ILE A 488 16.77 10.43 -30.62
N GLY A 489 16.78 11.76 -30.56
CA GLY A 489 17.95 12.56 -30.16
C GLY A 489 18.16 12.74 -28.65
N GLN A 490 17.45 12.00 -27.78
CA GLN A 490 17.54 12.21 -26.32
C GLN A 490 18.59 11.31 -25.66
N PRO A 491 19.30 11.80 -24.62
CA PRO A 491 20.17 10.95 -23.83
C PRO A 491 19.36 9.83 -23.14
N PRO A 492 19.84 8.57 -23.09
CA PRO A 492 19.08 7.44 -22.54
C PRO A 492 18.58 7.66 -21.11
N ALA A 493 19.42 8.23 -20.24
CA ALA A 493 19.05 8.55 -18.86
C ALA A 493 17.92 9.59 -18.75
N LEU A 494 17.77 10.46 -19.75
CA LEU A 494 16.63 11.39 -19.81
C LEU A 494 15.36 10.70 -20.32
N ALA A 495 15.48 9.74 -21.25
CA ALA A 495 14.37 8.91 -21.70
C ALA A 495 13.81 8.06 -20.54
N GLU A 496 14.69 7.48 -19.71
CA GLU A 496 14.33 6.74 -18.49
C GLU A 496 13.54 7.61 -17.50
N LEU A 497 14.06 8.80 -17.16
CA LEU A 497 13.37 9.78 -16.30
C LEU A 497 12.04 10.27 -16.91
N THR A 498 11.98 10.42 -18.23
CA THR A 498 10.77 10.83 -18.97
C THR A 498 9.70 9.75 -18.90
N ALA A 499 10.05 8.49 -19.16
CA ALA A 499 9.13 7.35 -19.09
C ALA A 499 8.64 7.09 -17.65
N LEU A 500 9.52 7.25 -16.65
CA LEU A 500 9.13 7.21 -15.23
C LEU A 500 8.08 8.27 -14.87
N TYR A 501 8.26 9.50 -15.35
CA TYR A 501 7.31 10.58 -15.10
C TYR A 501 5.98 10.36 -15.83
N VAL A 502 6.03 10.12 -17.15
CA VAL A 502 4.85 10.01 -18.01
C VAL A 502 3.99 8.80 -17.62
N GLY A 503 4.58 7.61 -17.51
CA GLY A 503 3.86 6.39 -17.13
C GLY A 503 3.25 6.43 -15.73
N ARG A 504 3.70 7.35 -14.86
CA ARG A 504 3.15 7.59 -13.52
C ARG A 504 2.07 8.69 -13.49
N THR A 505 2.26 9.78 -14.23
CA THR A 505 1.45 11.00 -14.07
C THR A 505 0.43 11.28 -15.16
N TYR A 506 0.42 10.53 -16.28
CA TYR A 506 -0.53 10.74 -17.39
C TYR A 506 -2.00 10.85 -16.96
N SER A 507 -2.40 10.12 -15.91
CA SER A 507 -3.77 10.15 -15.36
C SER A 507 -4.20 11.52 -14.83
N LEU A 508 -3.26 12.37 -14.40
CA LEU A 508 -3.51 13.75 -13.96
C LEU A 508 -3.66 14.71 -15.14
N TRP A 509 -2.91 14.47 -16.23
CA TRP A 509 -2.96 15.27 -17.45
C TRP A 509 -4.26 15.06 -18.25
N ARG A 510 -4.96 13.94 -18.08
CA ARG A 510 -6.25 13.64 -18.73
C ARG A 510 -7.42 14.56 -18.33
N GLU A 511 -7.26 15.44 -17.34
CA GLU A 511 -8.29 16.44 -17.01
C GLU A 511 -8.44 17.47 -18.15
N ALA A 512 -9.65 17.64 -18.69
CA ALA A 512 -9.87 18.44 -19.91
C ALA A 512 -9.37 19.89 -19.81
N VAL A 513 -9.45 20.52 -18.64
CA VAL A 513 -8.95 21.88 -18.40
C VAL A 513 -7.41 21.93 -18.42
N VAL A 514 -6.75 20.86 -17.95
CA VAL A 514 -5.29 20.70 -18.00
C VAL A 514 -4.83 20.42 -19.43
N MET A 515 -5.57 19.63 -20.21
CA MET A 515 -5.29 19.38 -21.63
C MET A 515 -5.36 20.65 -22.49
N LEU A 516 -6.38 21.49 -22.30
CA LEU A 516 -6.51 22.76 -23.03
C LEU A 516 -5.36 23.73 -22.70
N TRP A 517 -4.99 23.82 -21.43
CA TRP A 517 -3.84 24.61 -20.96
C TRP A 517 -2.50 24.10 -21.50
N LEU A 518 -2.34 22.77 -21.62
CA LEU A 518 -1.19 22.15 -22.29
C LEU A 518 -1.15 22.51 -23.79
N GLU A 519 -2.29 22.50 -24.47
CA GLU A 519 -2.40 22.87 -25.89
C GLU A 519 -2.01 24.34 -26.13
N GLU A 520 -2.50 25.27 -25.30
CA GLU A 520 -2.09 26.68 -25.31
C GLU A 520 -0.57 26.82 -25.09
N SER A 521 -0.03 26.12 -24.09
CA SER A 521 1.40 26.17 -23.75
C SER A 521 2.31 25.58 -24.83
N VAL A 522 1.87 24.52 -25.53
CA VAL A 522 2.60 23.92 -26.64
C VAL A 522 2.67 24.86 -27.85
N LYS A 523 1.59 25.60 -28.15
CA LYS A 523 1.57 26.60 -29.23
C LYS A 523 2.56 27.74 -28.97
N GLU A 524 2.62 28.25 -27.75
CA GLU A 524 3.59 29.29 -27.37
C GLU A 524 5.04 28.77 -27.39
N VAL A 525 5.29 27.54 -26.93
CA VAL A 525 6.63 26.93 -27.03
C VAL A 525 7.07 26.77 -28.49
N LEU A 526 6.19 26.35 -29.40
CA LEU A 526 6.52 26.28 -30.83
C LEU A 526 6.87 27.66 -31.39
N SER A 527 6.09 28.70 -31.08
CA SER A 527 6.38 30.09 -31.45
C SER A 527 7.79 30.52 -31.03
N ARG A 528 8.16 30.28 -29.75
CA ARG A 528 9.49 30.59 -29.23
C ARG A 528 10.62 29.80 -29.88
N VAL A 529 10.38 28.54 -30.24
CA VAL A 529 11.36 27.70 -30.96
C VAL A 529 11.57 28.17 -32.40
N ASP A 530 10.50 28.54 -33.12
CA ASP A 530 10.57 29.03 -34.50
C ASP A 530 11.26 30.41 -34.59
N VAL A 531 11.05 31.26 -33.59
CA VAL A 531 11.77 32.55 -33.40
C VAL A 531 13.23 32.34 -32.97
N LYS A 532 13.63 31.11 -32.61
CA LYS A 532 14.98 30.71 -32.14
C LYS A 532 15.39 31.42 -30.84
N ASP A 533 14.52 31.39 -29.85
CA ASP A 533 14.82 31.80 -28.47
C ASP A 533 16.13 31.13 -27.97
N PRO A 534 17.16 31.90 -27.56
CA PRO A 534 18.43 31.36 -27.06
C PRO A 534 18.30 30.38 -25.89
N TYR A 535 17.22 30.49 -25.10
CA TYR A 535 16.92 29.57 -24.00
C TYR A 535 16.73 28.11 -24.49
N VAL A 536 16.25 27.93 -25.73
CA VAL A 536 16.06 26.59 -26.34
C VAL A 536 17.41 25.91 -26.60
N GLU A 537 18.41 26.66 -27.08
CA GLU A 537 19.78 26.15 -27.26
C GLU A 537 20.47 25.89 -25.92
N GLU A 538 20.29 26.80 -24.94
CA GLU A 538 20.79 26.62 -23.58
C GLU A 538 20.25 25.32 -22.95
N CYS A 539 18.93 25.08 -23.04
CA CYS A 539 18.30 23.84 -22.60
C CYS A 539 18.78 22.61 -23.37
N GLN A 540 19.01 22.70 -24.68
CA GLN A 540 19.57 21.58 -25.46
C GLN A 540 21.00 21.23 -24.98
N ASN A 541 21.81 22.23 -24.65
CA ASN A 541 23.17 22.03 -24.17
C ASN A 541 23.21 21.53 -22.71
N LYS A 542 22.32 22.03 -21.84
CA LYS A 542 22.07 21.45 -20.50
C LYS A 542 21.72 19.95 -20.61
N ARG A 543 20.82 19.56 -21.51
CA ARG A 543 20.46 18.15 -21.74
C ARG A 543 21.67 17.28 -22.11
N LYS A 544 22.46 17.69 -23.10
CA LYS A 544 23.66 16.96 -23.56
C LYS A 544 24.70 16.75 -22.46
N GLN A 545 24.89 17.75 -21.59
CA GLN A 545 25.90 17.71 -20.53
C GLN A 545 25.49 16.87 -19.31
N ARG A 546 24.20 16.91 -18.93
CA ARG A 546 23.74 16.45 -17.61
C ARG A 546 23.24 15.00 -17.57
N TYR A 547 22.60 14.51 -18.63
CA TYR A 547 21.95 13.18 -18.62
C TYR A 547 22.77 12.10 -19.36
N GLN A 548 24.08 12.05 -19.14
CA GLN A 548 24.97 11.13 -19.87
C GLN A 548 24.71 9.65 -19.52
N SER A 549 24.45 9.35 -18.24
CA SER A 549 24.08 8.03 -17.73
C SER A 549 23.26 8.18 -16.44
N ALA A 550 22.40 7.21 -16.15
CA ALA A 550 21.59 7.20 -14.93
C ALA A 550 22.35 6.48 -13.79
N PRO A 551 22.39 7.05 -12.56
CA PRO A 551 22.93 6.37 -11.39
C PRO A 551 22.16 5.09 -11.02
N ARG A 552 22.85 4.14 -10.36
CA ARG A 552 22.32 2.79 -10.04
C ARG A 552 21.06 2.79 -9.16
N ASN A 553 20.81 3.83 -8.36
CA ASN A 553 19.55 4.00 -7.62
C ASN A 553 18.36 4.37 -8.53
N ILE A 554 18.58 5.06 -9.66
CA ILE A 554 17.52 5.32 -10.64
C ILE A 554 17.14 4.02 -11.36
N HIS A 555 18.12 3.24 -11.86
CA HIS A 555 17.87 1.91 -12.42
C HIS A 555 17.10 1.00 -11.43
N ARG A 556 17.45 1.05 -10.14
CA ARG A 556 16.74 0.35 -9.05
C ARG A 556 15.30 0.83 -8.91
N HIS A 557 15.06 2.14 -8.95
CA HIS A 557 13.72 2.73 -8.89
C HIS A 557 12.86 2.30 -10.09
N VAL A 558 13.42 2.22 -11.30
CA VAL A 558 12.69 1.72 -12.48
C VAL A 558 12.21 0.29 -12.24
N ILE A 559 13.12 -0.61 -11.85
CA ILE A 559 12.77 -2.02 -11.58
C ILE A 559 11.71 -2.12 -10.48
N LEU A 560 11.86 -1.37 -9.39
CA LEU A 560 10.88 -1.31 -8.30
C LEU A 560 9.52 -0.70 -8.71
N SER A 561 9.49 0.17 -9.72
CA SER A 561 8.27 0.84 -10.17
C SER A 561 7.37 -0.03 -11.06
N GLU A 562 7.92 -1.08 -11.68
CA GLU A 562 7.26 -1.95 -12.67
C GLU A 562 6.65 -1.21 -13.88
N ILE A 563 7.04 0.06 -14.12
CA ILE A 563 6.57 0.86 -15.28
C ILE A 563 7.21 0.30 -16.56
N LYS A 564 6.38 -0.31 -17.41
CA LYS A 564 6.81 -1.05 -18.62
C LYS A 564 7.71 -0.22 -19.55
N GLU A 565 7.31 1.03 -19.81
CA GLU A 565 8.06 1.95 -20.67
C GLU A 565 9.45 2.26 -20.11
N ALA A 566 9.53 2.67 -18.84
CA ALA A 566 10.81 2.92 -18.16
C ALA A 566 11.69 1.67 -18.12
N THR A 567 11.11 0.50 -17.84
CA THR A 567 11.82 -0.79 -17.84
C THR A 567 12.42 -1.12 -19.21
N SER A 568 11.74 -0.73 -20.31
CA SER A 568 12.26 -0.90 -21.68
C SER A 568 13.41 0.04 -22.04
N THR A 569 13.64 1.11 -21.27
CA THR A 569 14.78 2.04 -21.45
C THR A 569 16.04 1.67 -20.67
N LEU A 570 16.00 0.63 -19.82
CA LEU A 570 17.13 0.23 -18.99
C LEU A 570 18.34 -0.25 -19.82
N PRO A 571 19.59 0.08 -19.41
CA PRO A 571 20.79 -0.42 -20.09
C PRO A 571 20.91 -1.95 -20.12
N LEU A 572 21.62 -2.47 -21.12
CA LEU A 572 21.87 -3.91 -21.29
C LEU A 572 22.68 -4.49 -20.13
N GLU A 573 23.58 -3.69 -19.56
CA GLU A 573 24.41 -4.02 -18.39
C GLU A 573 23.58 -4.21 -17.11
N VAL A 574 22.34 -3.69 -17.07
CA VAL A 574 21.39 -3.86 -15.97
C VAL A 574 20.48 -5.06 -16.24
N THR A 575 19.92 -5.15 -17.45
CA THR A 575 18.92 -6.16 -17.82
C THR A 575 19.51 -7.57 -18.04
N THR A 576 20.82 -7.68 -18.24
CA THR A 576 21.53 -8.99 -18.29
C THR A 576 21.87 -9.57 -16.91
N GLN A 577 21.77 -8.79 -15.83
CA GLN A 577 22.05 -9.27 -14.47
C GLN A 577 20.78 -9.89 -13.85
N PRO A 578 20.86 -11.04 -13.15
CA PRO A 578 19.71 -11.62 -12.46
C PRO A 578 19.36 -10.75 -11.24
N VAL A 579 18.28 -9.96 -11.35
CA VAL A 579 17.83 -9.07 -10.27
C VAL A 579 16.88 -9.80 -9.33
N MET A 580 17.26 -9.88 -8.05
CA MET A 580 16.46 -10.52 -6.99
C MET A 580 15.43 -9.55 -6.40
N GLY A 581 14.19 -10.02 -6.17
CA GLY A 581 13.09 -9.21 -5.61
C GLY A 581 13.23 -8.83 -4.13
N PHE A 582 14.13 -9.50 -3.40
CA PHE A 582 14.46 -9.21 -2.00
C PHE A 582 15.60 -8.20 -1.82
N ASP A 583 16.47 -8.00 -2.82
CA ASP A 583 17.54 -6.98 -2.81
C ASP A 583 17.88 -6.54 -4.26
N PRO A 584 17.08 -5.64 -4.87
CA PRO A 584 17.24 -5.27 -6.27
C PRO A 584 18.42 -4.29 -6.48
N LEU A 585 19.35 -4.67 -7.36
CA LEU A 585 20.56 -3.91 -7.70
C LEU A 585 21.30 -3.36 -6.46
N PRO A 586 21.85 -4.21 -5.56
CA PRO A 586 22.50 -3.73 -4.34
C PRO A 586 23.65 -2.75 -4.62
N PRO A 587 23.96 -1.82 -3.69
CA PRO A 587 25.17 -0.99 -3.74
C PRO A 587 26.43 -1.83 -3.88
N LEU A 588 27.41 -1.34 -4.65
CA LEU A 588 28.67 -2.08 -4.91
C LEU A 588 29.58 -2.09 -3.67
N ASP A 589 29.44 -1.06 -2.85
CA ASP A 589 30.03 -0.77 -1.54
C ASP A 589 29.19 -1.34 -0.37
N SER A 590 28.56 -2.50 -0.58
CA SER A 590 27.74 -3.19 0.43
C SER A 590 28.51 -3.51 1.71
N VAL A 591 28.00 -3.08 2.87
CA VAL A 591 28.56 -3.36 4.20
C VAL A 591 27.79 -4.51 4.86
N THR A 592 28.18 -5.74 4.57
CA THR A 592 27.54 -6.97 5.08
C THR A 592 28.04 -7.32 6.49
N SER A 593 27.14 -7.49 7.47
CA SER A 593 27.55 -7.75 8.86
C SER A 593 27.87 -9.22 9.18
N TYR A 594 27.45 -10.16 8.33
CA TYR A 594 27.75 -11.60 8.47
C TYR A 594 27.76 -12.30 7.11
N THR A 595 28.70 -13.22 6.88
CA THR A 595 28.80 -14.00 5.64
C THR A 595 28.11 -15.36 5.76
N ARG A 596 27.54 -15.84 4.64
CA ARG A 596 27.04 -17.23 4.53
C ARG A 596 28.22 -18.18 4.50
N PRO A 597 28.25 -19.25 5.34
CA PRO A 597 29.28 -20.27 5.26
C PRO A 597 29.33 -20.87 3.85
N GLU A 598 30.53 -21.15 3.35
CA GLU A 598 30.70 -21.87 2.09
C GLU A 598 29.99 -23.23 2.16
N ARG A 599 29.28 -23.60 1.08
CA ARG A 599 28.70 -24.95 0.97
C ARG A 599 29.83 -25.97 0.97
N GLN A 600 29.94 -26.74 2.06
CA GLN A 600 30.74 -27.96 2.03
C GLN A 600 30.15 -28.90 0.97
N ASN A 601 30.87 -29.09 -0.13
CA ASN A 601 30.47 -30.03 -1.18
C ASN A 601 30.59 -31.47 -0.64
N VAL A 602 29.50 -32.00 -0.08
CA VAL A 602 29.38 -33.40 0.40
C VAL A 602 29.30 -34.42 -0.77
N GLY A 603 29.98 -34.10 -1.88
CA GLY A 603 29.98 -34.82 -3.16
C GLY A 603 31.38 -35.26 -3.58
N ALA A 604 32.21 -35.67 -2.62
CA ALA A 604 33.60 -36.10 -2.84
C ALA A 604 33.94 -37.49 -2.25
N SER A 605 33.00 -38.19 -1.60
CA SER A 605 33.21 -39.53 -1.03
C SER A 605 32.16 -40.57 -1.42
N ASN A 606 30.97 -40.15 -1.82
CA ASN A 606 29.81 -41.03 -2.03
C ASN A 606 29.32 -40.94 -3.49
N GLU A 607 30.14 -41.38 -4.45
CA GLU A 607 29.67 -41.56 -5.82
C GLU A 607 28.59 -42.66 -5.84
N SER A 608 27.36 -42.30 -6.22
CA SER A 608 26.27 -43.27 -6.29
C SER A 608 26.48 -44.23 -7.46
N THR A 609 26.09 -45.49 -7.32
CA THR A 609 26.16 -46.48 -8.41
C THR A 609 25.40 -46.04 -9.67
N LEU A 610 24.37 -45.20 -9.51
CA LEU A 610 23.64 -44.58 -10.61
C LEU A 610 24.46 -43.49 -11.33
N SER A 611 25.27 -42.69 -10.61
CA SER A 611 26.19 -41.73 -11.23
C SER A 611 27.31 -42.41 -12.02
N LEU A 612 27.83 -43.55 -11.53
CA LEU A 612 28.78 -44.40 -12.25
C LEU A 612 28.15 -45.03 -13.51
N PHE A 613 26.90 -45.49 -13.42
CA PHE A 613 26.14 -46.00 -14.57
C PHE A 613 25.93 -44.91 -15.64
N ILE A 614 25.54 -43.70 -15.26
CA ILE A 614 25.38 -42.59 -16.22
C ILE A 614 26.72 -42.19 -16.86
N ARG A 615 27.83 -42.10 -16.10
CA ARG A 615 29.18 -41.91 -16.67
C ARG A 615 29.59 -43.04 -17.63
N SER A 616 29.14 -44.28 -17.41
CA SER A 616 29.42 -45.39 -18.33
C SER A 616 28.68 -45.30 -19.66
N LEU A 617 27.52 -44.63 -19.68
CA LEU A 617 26.73 -44.36 -20.90
C LEU A 617 27.14 -43.05 -21.59
N MET A 618 27.58 -42.06 -20.82
CA MET A 618 28.06 -40.76 -21.32
C MET A 618 29.39 -40.38 -20.65
N PRO A 619 30.55 -40.78 -21.21
CA PRO A 619 31.86 -40.55 -20.61
C PRO A 619 32.20 -39.08 -20.31
N ASN A 620 31.60 -38.15 -21.06
CA ASN A 620 31.80 -36.70 -20.89
C ASN A 620 30.86 -36.07 -19.86
N PHE A 621 29.90 -36.82 -19.29
CA PHE A 621 28.87 -36.27 -18.40
C PHE A 621 29.38 -36.16 -16.95
N ASN A 622 30.09 -35.07 -16.66
CA ASN A 622 30.58 -34.77 -15.33
C ASN A 622 29.55 -33.96 -14.52
N LEU A 623 28.87 -34.64 -13.59
CA LEU A 623 27.95 -34.05 -12.58
C LEU A 623 28.63 -33.12 -11.55
N GLN A 624 29.89 -32.73 -11.79
CA GLN A 624 30.79 -32.12 -10.81
C GLN A 624 31.36 -30.79 -11.35
N GLY A 625 30.48 -29.95 -11.92
CA GLY A 625 30.79 -28.61 -12.42
C GLY A 625 31.03 -27.58 -11.32
N GLY A 626 32.11 -27.74 -10.56
CA GLY A 626 32.60 -26.73 -9.62
C GLY A 626 33.48 -25.70 -10.36
N ALA A 627 33.09 -24.42 -10.32
CA ALA A 627 33.75 -23.37 -11.10
C ALA A 627 35.24 -23.22 -10.78
N ARG A 628 36.07 -23.19 -11.83
CA ARG A 628 37.42 -22.59 -11.83
C ARG A 628 37.42 -21.41 -12.78
N GLN A 629 38.13 -20.35 -12.40
CA GLN A 629 38.27 -19.14 -13.20
C GLN A 629 39.36 -19.34 -14.27
N GLU A 630 38.97 -19.73 -15.49
CA GLU A 630 39.80 -19.56 -16.69
C GLU A 630 38.97 -19.66 -18.01
N ASP A 631 37.88 -20.42 -18.04
CA ASP A 631 37.18 -20.80 -19.30
C ASP A 631 35.97 -19.94 -19.74
N GLU A 632 35.96 -18.62 -19.50
CA GLU A 632 34.84 -17.74 -19.91
C GLU A 632 34.52 -17.80 -21.42
N MET A 633 35.50 -18.13 -22.28
CA MET A 633 35.31 -18.20 -23.73
C MET A 633 34.78 -19.57 -24.22
N GLU A 634 34.98 -20.66 -23.47
CA GLU A 634 34.44 -21.98 -23.86
C GLU A 634 33.01 -22.18 -23.34
N VAL A 635 32.68 -21.68 -22.14
CA VAL A 635 31.32 -21.72 -21.58
C VAL A 635 30.30 -21.07 -22.52
N ALA A 636 30.69 -19.98 -23.21
CA ALA A 636 29.85 -19.31 -24.21
C ALA A 636 29.51 -20.18 -25.43
N ARG A 637 30.40 -21.11 -25.84
CA ARG A 637 30.13 -22.08 -26.91
C ARG A 637 29.33 -23.28 -26.42
N ALA A 638 29.75 -23.87 -25.30
CA ALA A 638 29.04 -25.00 -24.68
C ALA A 638 27.57 -24.66 -24.37
N GLY A 639 27.29 -23.43 -23.90
CA GLY A 639 25.93 -22.94 -23.68
C GLY A 639 25.09 -22.73 -24.96
N GLN A 640 25.74 -22.47 -26.11
CA GLN A 640 25.06 -22.39 -27.41
C GLN A 640 24.78 -23.78 -27.99
N GLU A 641 25.71 -24.71 -27.86
CA GLU A 641 25.54 -26.10 -28.31
C GLU A 641 24.49 -26.82 -27.46
N LEU A 642 24.55 -26.71 -26.13
CA LEU A 642 23.54 -27.26 -25.21
C LEU A 642 22.14 -26.70 -25.51
N ASN A 643 22.00 -25.40 -25.79
CA ASN A 643 20.71 -24.83 -26.19
C ASN A 643 20.21 -25.38 -27.54
N GLN A 644 21.10 -25.66 -28.51
CA GLN A 644 20.71 -26.31 -29.76
C GLN A 644 20.28 -27.77 -29.56
N GLU A 645 20.95 -28.51 -28.68
CA GLU A 645 20.57 -29.89 -28.35
C GLU A 645 19.25 -29.96 -27.56
N VAL A 646 19.05 -29.08 -26.57
CA VAL A 646 17.77 -28.97 -25.84
C VAL A 646 16.62 -28.60 -26.79
N ASN A 647 16.83 -27.68 -27.74
CA ASN A 647 15.82 -27.36 -28.75
C ASN A 647 15.54 -28.53 -29.71
N ARG A 648 16.56 -29.31 -30.11
CA ARG A 648 16.37 -30.55 -30.88
C ARG A 648 15.60 -31.61 -30.09
N LEU A 649 15.90 -31.78 -28.80
CA LEU A 649 15.19 -32.71 -27.91
C LEU A 649 13.72 -32.29 -27.73
N MET A 650 13.45 -31.00 -27.50
CA MET A 650 12.09 -30.46 -27.38
C MET A 650 11.30 -30.57 -28.69
N ALA A 651 11.95 -30.44 -29.85
CA ALA A 651 11.34 -30.71 -31.15
C ALA A 651 10.99 -32.20 -31.31
N ALA A 652 11.92 -33.11 -30.98
CA ALA A 652 11.69 -34.56 -31.03
C ALA A 652 10.60 -35.02 -30.06
N MET A 653 10.52 -34.43 -28.86
CA MET A 653 9.43 -34.70 -27.90
C MET A 653 8.07 -34.22 -28.43
N ARG A 654 8.01 -33.05 -29.09
CA ARG A 654 6.76 -32.58 -29.73
C ARG A 654 6.32 -33.49 -30.87
N ASP A 655 7.25 -33.92 -31.72
CA ASP A 655 6.94 -34.81 -32.86
C ASP A 655 6.55 -36.23 -32.38
N MET A 656 7.17 -36.72 -31.30
CA MET A 656 6.75 -37.96 -30.64
C MET A 656 5.33 -37.83 -30.06
N LEU A 657 5.05 -36.76 -29.29
CA LEU A 657 3.72 -36.52 -28.71
C LEU A 657 2.63 -36.34 -29.78
N ALA A 658 2.93 -35.69 -30.90
CA ALA A 658 2.00 -35.50 -32.02
C ALA A 658 1.60 -36.82 -32.70
N ASN A 659 2.42 -37.87 -32.59
CA ASN A 659 2.14 -39.19 -33.16
C ASN A 659 1.45 -40.17 -32.18
N ILE A 660 1.25 -39.79 -30.91
CA ILE A 660 0.48 -40.61 -29.95
C ILE A 660 -1.03 -40.44 -30.22
N ARG A 661 -1.57 -41.29 -31.09
CA ARG A 661 -3.02 -41.49 -31.20
C ARG A 661 -3.49 -42.34 -30.02
N PHE A 662 -4.16 -41.71 -29.07
CA PHE A 662 -4.95 -42.44 -28.06
C PHE A 662 -6.09 -43.20 -28.75
N GLN A 663 -6.08 -44.53 -28.63
CA GLN A 663 -7.31 -45.32 -28.75
C GLN A 663 -7.95 -45.37 -27.36
N GLU A 664 -9.20 -44.95 -27.25
CA GLU A 664 -9.98 -45.17 -26.03
C GLU A 664 -10.26 -46.68 -25.88
N PRO A 665 -10.06 -47.27 -24.68
CA PRO A 665 -10.47 -48.64 -24.43
C PRO A 665 -12.00 -48.73 -24.39
N PRO A 666 -12.60 -49.87 -24.80
CA PRO A 666 -14.04 -50.05 -24.74
C PRO A 666 -14.53 -50.01 -23.28
N ARG A 667 -15.64 -49.31 -23.03
CA ARG A 667 -16.35 -49.39 -21.74
C ARG A 667 -17.01 -50.76 -21.60
N GLU A 668 -16.68 -51.47 -20.55
CA GLU A 668 -17.51 -52.56 -20.02
C GLU A 668 -18.38 -51.99 -18.89
N ASP A 669 -19.66 -51.76 -19.19
CA ASP A 669 -20.67 -51.49 -18.15
C ASP A 669 -20.95 -52.80 -17.41
N ASN A 670 -20.61 -52.87 -16.12
CA ASN A 670 -20.83 -54.07 -15.31
C ASN A 670 -21.50 -53.70 -13.97
N PRO A 671 -22.77 -54.06 -13.74
CA PRO A 671 -23.45 -53.83 -12.48
C PRO A 671 -23.07 -54.87 -11.42
N TYR A 672 -23.39 -54.55 -10.16
CA TYR A 672 -23.21 -55.34 -8.93
C TYR A 672 -21.80 -55.32 -8.29
N ARG A 673 -21.86 -55.29 -6.96
CA ARG A 673 -20.81 -55.40 -5.93
C ARG A 673 -20.12 -54.12 -5.47
N ASP A 674 -19.93 -53.90 -4.17
CA ASP A 674 -20.68 -54.37 -2.97
C ASP A 674 -20.25 -53.40 -1.83
N ASP A 675 -21.18 -52.99 -0.95
CA ASP A 675 -20.87 -52.10 0.18
C ASP A 675 -20.34 -52.90 1.39
N GLU A 676 -19.06 -52.81 1.73
CA GLU A 676 -18.50 -53.04 3.08
C GLU A 676 -17.01 -52.64 3.19
N GLU A 677 -16.44 -52.70 4.40
CA GLU A 677 -15.00 -52.53 4.73
C GLU A 677 -14.38 -51.10 4.63
N TRP A 678 -14.78 -50.20 5.55
CA TRP A 678 -13.87 -49.24 6.19
C TRP A 678 -14.29 -48.99 7.66
N ASP A 679 -13.44 -49.43 8.59
CA ASP A 679 -13.43 -49.14 10.04
C ASP A 679 -12.16 -48.31 10.36
#